data_AF-A0A9E6EV01-F1
#
_entry.id   AF-A0A9E6EV01-F1
#
_cell.length_a   1.000
_cell.length_b   1.000
_cell.length_c   1.000
_cell.angle_alpha   90.00
_cell.angle_beta   90.00
_cell.angle_gamma   90.00
#
_symmetry.space_group_name_H-M   'P 1'
#
loop_
_entity.id
_entity.type
_entity.pdbx_description
1 polymer ?
#
loop_
_entity_poly.entity_id
_entity_poly.type
_entity_poly.pdbx_seq_one_letter_code
_entity_poly.pdbx_strand_id
1 'polypeptide(L)'
;IFFILAITYSFNLLQAQIVSGSKAKAVIKTAESVASINDDYLPAYIKFAKGEEINLDSLQSWLSSNFKLSPGFGLKLIRSEKDQYGYTHYRYRQTINGYPVLGGDYIAHTINNKIISLNGKIKKYIESQTNIGLSENAAILYALDFVKASQYKWQIPEEEKFIKYITGNPDTTFYPKGELTIVPEKGDFSSKSYRLAYRFDIYASEPLSRKYVFVDAITGNIITTIDEIHNSDVTGTAVTKYSGNQTITADSYVGSYRLRETGRGNGIETYDMNKGTVYGSAVDFTDADNYWNNINIEKDEVATDAHWGAEKTYDYYYTKFGRNSIDDIGFKLISYVHYGVKFNNAFWDGQRMTYGDGNGTSYSPFTALDICGHEITHGLDSYTADLLYQDESGALNEGFSDIFGCAIEFYAKPTSANWTMGENVGTASRSLENPNLKGQPDTYHGNYWYSGTGDYGGVHTNSGVLNYWFYLTSQGGSGTNDLAHIYNVTGIGIDKASAIAYRTITYYLNTSSDYGDARTFSILACQDLYGGCSEEAEAVTNAWYAVGIGDAWSVTTTIADFTTCSKMYCSAPAAVQFNNISSHANTFKWYFGDGNTSTESNPSHTYNSLGNYDVKLVVNGSSCGSDSVTKIAFISISVSNPCPVNMPQTGGTTKTTCKGTLYDSGGCGDYQNSTDATITISPTVDTTITLNFVSFNFELNYDYLYIYDGPTTLSPLIGRYTGTNLPNGGIIISSGNSLTIRQTSDAAVVASGFELNWACASSEWTGATSTDWNIAANWNPATVPTQADNVNIPWGVSNAPHITSNPNAPAQCNNIKINAGAILTINAGKALTIAGNYINNGTLAIKSAALGDGSLLTNGTITGTGTTKVTRYIASNKWHLVSSPITSALSSVFNGLYLRPYDESTDAFGAYITQTSAPLSVGQGYSLWSNANSTPVFSGTLNNGTVGPLAIVHTLNGYNLVGNPYPSAIDWNAASGWTKTNLAGTIYVWNPSAGEYATYNGSAGTNGGSNYIAMGQGFFVQAASDGASLTMNNSVRVHNTIAFQKSGKSMNDQINIKISNSVNTYSDETIIALNSNASDAFDYNLDANKFQGEITAPMLYTMKDEKNLAVSNFASIDNIYNRDVYFHAGVIGTHTLTFTHTLVSNDVYLKDKVTQEIIHNGDIYAFEASPTDELNRFLIINVAASVNEKTQDNLNVYSYHNTLYVKVENQYVNSIELYTLEGRKIFENTNLINDISHLSSGIYFVKVKTDKDVLCKKIVIQ
;
A
#
# COMPACT_ATOMS: atom_id res chain seq x y z
N ILE A 1 -59.71 -13.94 -27.56
CA ILE A 1 -59.23 -12.67 -26.97
C ILE A 1 -58.54 -13.07 -25.66
N PHE A 2 -57.32 -13.61 -25.67
CA PHE A 2 -56.00 -12.94 -25.75
C PHE A 2 -55.76 -11.90 -24.66
N PHE A 3 -54.88 -12.24 -23.70
CA PHE A 3 -53.69 -11.51 -23.21
C PHE A 3 -53.14 -12.32 -22.00
N ILE A 4 -52.18 -13.23 -22.19
CA ILE A 4 -50.71 -13.03 -22.16
C ILE A 4 -50.23 -12.47 -20.80
N LEU A 5 -49.68 -13.36 -19.96
CA LEU A 5 -48.53 -13.04 -19.12
C LEU A 5 -47.49 -14.13 -19.37
N ALA A 6 -46.42 -13.76 -20.04
CA ALA A 6 -45.27 -14.60 -20.31
C ALA A 6 -44.41 -14.73 -19.05
N ILE A 7 -44.17 -15.96 -18.61
CA ILE A 7 -42.97 -16.30 -17.86
C ILE A 7 -42.16 -17.19 -18.79
N THR A 8 -41.14 -16.58 -19.38
CA THR A 8 -40.11 -17.22 -20.19
C THR A 8 -39.36 -18.24 -19.33
N TYR A 9 -39.52 -19.52 -19.63
CA TYR A 9 -38.52 -20.53 -19.30
C TYR A 9 -37.35 -20.33 -20.25
N SER A 10 -36.34 -19.59 -19.81
CA SER A 10 -35.01 -19.64 -20.41
C SER A 10 -34.40 -20.99 -20.05
N PHE A 11 -34.30 -21.89 -21.03
CA PHE A 11 -33.36 -23.01 -20.96
C PHE A 11 -31.94 -22.42 -21.01
N ASN A 12 -31.37 -22.16 -19.83
CA ASN A 12 -29.93 -21.98 -19.72
C ASN A 12 -29.28 -23.34 -19.93
N LEU A 13 -28.53 -23.49 -21.03
CA LEU A 13 -27.43 -24.44 -21.11
C LEU A 13 -26.42 -24.05 -20.02
N LEU A 14 -26.48 -24.73 -18.88
CA LEU A 14 -25.59 -24.53 -17.74
C LEU A 14 -24.16 -24.96 -18.13
N GLN A 15 -23.31 -23.98 -18.41
CA GLN A 15 -21.88 -24.11 -18.15
C GLN A 15 -21.69 -24.29 -16.63
N ALA A 16 -20.75 -25.14 -16.22
CA ALA A 16 -20.51 -25.45 -14.81
C ALA A 16 -19.91 -24.23 -14.08
N GLN A 17 -20.76 -23.40 -13.47
CA GLN A 17 -20.32 -22.26 -12.68
C GLN A 17 -19.90 -22.74 -11.27
N ILE A 18 -18.72 -22.32 -10.80
CA ILE A 18 -18.30 -22.54 -9.41
C ILE A 18 -19.17 -21.66 -8.53
N VAL A 19 -19.98 -22.29 -7.67
CA VAL A 19 -20.76 -21.60 -6.64
C VAL A 19 -20.02 -21.69 -5.32
N SER A 20 -20.00 -20.59 -4.55
CA SER A 20 -19.34 -20.49 -3.25
C SER A 20 -20.33 -20.09 -2.15
N GLY A 21 -19.92 -20.23 -0.88
CA GLY A 21 -20.72 -19.78 0.26
C GLY A 21 -22.01 -20.58 0.45
N SER A 22 -23.13 -19.91 0.73
CA SER A 22 -24.42 -20.57 1.01
C SER A 22 -24.93 -21.41 -0.17
N LYS A 23 -24.66 -20.99 -1.41
CA LYS A 23 -25.00 -21.76 -2.62
C LYS A 23 -24.21 -23.07 -2.72
N ALA A 24 -22.94 -23.07 -2.29
CA ALA A 24 -22.13 -24.29 -2.20
C ALA A 24 -22.63 -25.21 -1.07
N LYS A 25 -22.95 -24.63 0.10
CA LYS A 25 -23.47 -25.35 1.27
C LYS A 25 -24.84 -25.99 1.04
N ALA A 26 -25.66 -25.40 0.16
CA ALA A 26 -26.92 -25.98 -0.28
C ALA A 26 -26.75 -27.28 -1.08
N VAL A 27 -25.60 -27.46 -1.75
CA VAL A 27 -25.26 -28.68 -2.48
C VAL A 27 -24.53 -29.67 -1.58
N ILE A 28 -23.56 -29.19 -0.79
CA ILE A 28 -22.80 -30.00 0.18
C ILE A 28 -22.55 -29.16 1.42
N LYS A 29 -23.14 -29.56 2.55
CA LYS A 29 -23.13 -28.77 3.79
C LYS A 29 -21.74 -28.32 4.26
N THR A 30 -20.72 -29.15 4.05
CA THR A 30 -19.33 -28.93 4.47
C THR A 30 -18.47 -28.21 3.43
N ALA A 31 -19.02 -27.82 2.29
CA ALA A 31 -18.26 -27.20 1.20
C ALA A 31 -18.18 -25.67 1.30
N GLU A 32 -17.00 -25.14 1.01
CA GLU A 32 -16.71 -23.72 0.77
C GLU A 32 -17.13 -23.31 -0.65
N SER A 33 -16.84 -24.17 -1.62
CA SER A 33 -17.23 -24.00 -3.01
C SER A 33 -17.51 -25.34 -3.69
N VAL A 34 -18.44 -25.33 -4.64
CA VAL A 34 -18.88 -26.50 -5.40
C VAL A 34 -19.09 -26.11 -6.85
N ALA A 35 -18.66 -26.95 -7.78
CA ALA A 35 -19.03 -26.82 -9.19
C ALA A 35 -19.82 -28.05 -9.61
N SER A 36 -20.99 -27.87 -10.22
CA SER A 36 -21.81 -28.98 -10.73
C SER A 36 -21.94 -28.89 -12.24
N ILE A 37 -21.80 -30.02 -12.94
CA ILE A 37 -21.91 -30.08 -14.41
C ILE A 37 -23.38 -30.32 -14.82
N ASN A 38 -24.07 -31.23 -14.12
CA ASN A 38 -25.51 -31.53 -14.22
C ASN A 38 -25.91 -32.52 -13.10
N ASP A 39 -27.19 -32.86 -12.97
CA ASP A 39 -27.70 -33.73 -11.89
C ASP A 39 -27.23 -35.19 -11.96
N ASP A 40 -26.75 -35.65 -13.11
CA ASP A 40 -26.36 -37.04 -13.36
C ASP A 40 -25.00 -37.43 -12.75
N TYR A 41 -24.16 -36.44 -12.50
CA TYR A 41 -22.82 -36.62 -11.91
C TYR A 41 -22.76 -36.06 -10.48
N LEU A 42 -21.81 -36.57 -9.69
CA LEU A 42 -21.35 -35.85 -8.52
C LEU A 42 -20.83 -34.47 -8.90
N PRO A 43 -20.82 -33.51 -7.96
CA PRO A 43 -20.20 -32.23 -8.22
C PRO A 43 -18.75 -32.40 -8.70
N ALA A 44 -18.45 -31.71 -9.80
CA ALA A 44 -17.19 -31.79 -10.51
C ALA A 44 -16.02 -31.19 -9.71
N TYR A 45 -16.35 -30.30 -8.78
CA TYR A 45 -15.43 -29.74 -7.82
C TYR A 45 -16.13 -29.57 -6.48
N ILE A 46 -15.42 -29.87 -5.40
CA ILE A 46 -15.81 -29.60 -4.02
C ILE A 46 -14.57 -29.09 -3.31
N LYS A 47 -14.61 -27.88 -2.75
CA LYS A 47 -13.64 -27.43 -1.76
C LYS A 47 -14.29 -27.49 -0.39
N PHE A 48 -13.66 -28.16 0.57
CA PHE A 48 -14.16 -28.20 1.93
C PHE A 48 -13.87 -26.88 2.64
N ALA A 49 -14.80 -26.41 3.46
CA ALA A 49 -14.55 -25.28 4.34
C ALA A 49 -13.50 -25.66 5.38
N LYS A 50 -12.70 -24.66 5.78
CA LYS A 50 -11.65 -24.85 6.79
C LYS A 50 -12.22 -25.44 8.07
N GLY A 51 -11.68 -26.57 8.53
CA GLY A 51 -12.14 -27.32 9.71
C GLY A 51 -13.20 -28.38 9.42
N GLU A 52 -13.83 -28.37 8.24
CA GLU A 52 -14.84 -29.33 7.78
C GLU A 52 -14.25 -30.37 6.80
N GLU A 53 -12.92 -30.41 6.68
CA GLU A 53 -12.22 -31.34 5.80
C GLU A 53 -12.37 -32.77 6.31
N ILE A 54 -12.65 -33.70 5.40
CA ILE A 54 -12.82 -35.10 5.75
C ILE A 54 -11.49 -35.86 5.67
N ASN A 55 -11.30 -36.87 6.52
CA ASN A 55 -10.15 -37.75 6.40
C ASN A 55 -10.22 -38.56 5.10
N LEU A 56 -9.06 -38.76 4.46
CA LEU A 56 -8.95 -39.53 3.22
C LEU A 56 -9.59 -40.91 3.30
N ASP A 57 -9.38 -41.61 4.42
CA ASP A 57 -9.91 -42.97 4.66
C ASP A 57 -11.45 -43.01 4.70
N SER A 58 -12.09 -41.87 4.95
CA SER A 58 -13.56 -41.75 5.02
C SER A 58 -14.20 -41.38 3.69
N LEU A 59 -13.43 -41.14 2.61
CA LEU A 59 -13.92 -40.59 1.35
C LEU A 59 -15.10 -41.39 0.76
N GLN A 60 -14.97 -42.71 0.60
CA GLN A 60 -16.01 -43.52 -0.02
C GLN A 60 -17.30 -43.57 0.83
N SER A 61 -17.16 -43.73 2.16
CA SER A 61 -18.31 -43.69 3.08
C SER A 61 -18.99 -42.33 3.10
N TRP A 62 -18.22 -41.26 3.01
CA TRP A 62 -18.73 -39.90 2.98
C TRP A 62 -19.51 -39.63 1.68
N LEU A 63 -18.96 -40.01 0.52
CA LEU A 63 -19.66 -39.88 -0.76
C LEU A 63 -20.99 -40.65 -0.78
N SER A 64 -20.97 -41.88 -0.26
CA SER A 64 -22.17 -42.72 -0.19
C SER A 64 -23.24 -42.18 0.77
N SER A 65 -22.84 -41.39 1.76
CA SER A 65 -23.77 -40.79 2.74
C SER A 65 -24.36 -39.46 2.25
N ASN A 66 -23.61 -38.71 1.42
CA ASN A 66 -24.02 -37.41 0.92
C ASN A 66 -24.75 -37.48 -0.42
N PHE A 67 -24.58 -38.57 -1.17
CA PHE A 67 -25.17 -38.72 -2.50
C PHE A 67 -25.87 -40.06 -2.66
N LYS A 68 -26.97 -40.06 -3.41
CA LYS A 68 -27.64 -41.30 -3.83
C LYS A 68 -26.83 -41.95 -4.95
N LEU A 69 -25.95 -42.87 -4.58
CA LEU A 69 -25.06 -43.58 -5.49
C LEU A 69 -25.62 -44.96 -5.87
N SER A 70 -25.10 -45.49 -6.98
CA SER A 70 -25.45 -46.81 -7.50
C SER A 70 -25.14 -47.94 -6.49
N PRO A 71 -25.98 -48.98 -6.39
CA PRO A 71 -25.65 -50.18 -5.62
C PRO A 71 -24.32 -50.78 -6.08
N GLY A 72 -23.43 -51.07 -5.13
CA GLY A 72 -22.09 -51.58 -5.41
C GLY A 72 -21.05 -50.52 -5.78
N PHE A 73 -21.36 -49.23 -5.62
CA PHE A 73 -20.39 -48.15 -5.79
C PHE A 73 -19.16 -48.33 -4.90
N GLY A 74 -17.98 -48.12 -5.49
CA GLY A 74 -16.72 -48.03 -4.76
C GLY A 74 -15.70 -47.18 -5.49
N LEU A 75 -14.60 -46.88 -4.82
CA LEU A 75 -13.45 -46.17 -5.40
C LEU A 75 -12.20 -47.05 -5.34
N LYS A 76 -11.48 -47.14 -6.45
CA LYS A 76 -10.17 -47.80 -6.54
C LYS A 76 -9.08 -46.76 -6.69
N LEU A 77 -8.14 -46.69 -5.75
CA LEU A 77 -6.98 -45.81 -5.88
C LEU A 77 -6.13 -46.22 -7.08
N ILE A 78 -5.77 -45.26 -7.93
CA ILE A 78 -4.96 -45.46 -9.14
C ILE A 78 -3.51 -45.00 -8.90
N ARG A 79 -3.32 -43.80 -8.35
CA ARG A 79 -2.00 -43.27 -7.98
C ARG A 79 -2.10 -42.14 -6.95
N SER A 80 -0.99 -41.83 -6.32
CA SER A 80 -0.82 -40.64 -5.48
C SER A 80 0.47 -39.90 -5.82
N GLU A 81 0.44 -38.57 -5.80
CA GLU A 81 1.59 -37.70 -6.08
C GLU A 81 1.64 -36.51 -5.11
N LYS A 82 2.83 -36.11 -4.69
CA LYS A 82 3.04 -34.96 -3.80
C LYS A 82 3.64 -33.79 -4.57
N ASP A 83 3.06 -32.61 -4.41
CA ASP A 83 3.53 -31.40 -5.09
C ASP A 83 4.54 -30.59 -4.23
N GLN A 84 5.11 -29.55 -4.84
CA GLN A 84 6.08 -28.65 -4.20
C GLN A 84 5.47 -27.75 -3.11
N TYR A 85 4.13 -27.67 -3.02
CA TYR A 85 3.40 -26.86 -2.05
C TYR A 85 2.89 -27.67 -0.85
N GLY A 86 3.22 -28.96 -0.79
CA GLY A 86 2.94 -29.85 0.33
C GLY A 86 1.61 -30.62 0.22
N TYR A 87 0.86 -30.47 -0.88
CA TYR A 87 -0.33 -31.27 -1.12
C TYR A 87 0.04 -32.68 -1.56
N THR A 88 -0.79 -33.66 -1.18
CA THR A 88 -0.78 -35.00 -1.79
C THR A 88 -2.09 -35.23 -2.52
N HIS A 89 -2.02 -35.53 -3.80
CA HIS A 89 -3.17 -35.75 -4.69
C HIS A 89 -3.39 -37.25 -4.89
N TYR A 90 -4.56 -37.75 -4.51
CA TYR A 90 -4.94 -39.16 -4.64
C TYR A 90 -5.97 -39.31 -5.75
N ARG A 91 -5.62 -39.98 -6.85
CA ARG A 91 -6.52 -40.21 -7.98
C ARG A 91 -7.21 -41.56 -7.85
N TYR A 92 -8.54 -41.55 -7.81
CA TYR A 92 -9.41 -42.72 -7.73
C TYR A 92 -10.18 -42.94 -9.03
N ARG A 93 -10.50 -44.20 -9.29
CA ARG A 93 -11.46 -44.63 -10.33
C ARG A 93 -12.72 -45.19 -9.70
N GLN A 94 -13.88 -44.75 -10.19
CA GLN A 94 -15.18 -45.30 -9.86
C GLN A 94 -15.23 -46.78 -10.21
N THR A 95 -15.85 -47.55 -9.33
CA THR A 95 -16.18 -48.95 -9.56
C THR A 95 -17.64 -49.21 -9.25
N ILE A 96 -18.26 -50.16 -9.95
CA ILE A 96 -19.57 -50.73 -9.60
C ILE A 96 -19.38 -52.24 -9.46
N ASN A 97 -19.73 -52.79 -8.29
CA ASN A 97 -19.50 -54.19 -7.94
C ASN A 97 -18.01 -54.63 -8.12
N GLY A 98 -17.08 -53.70 -7.92
CA GLY A 98 -15.64 -53.93 -8.08
C GLY A 98 -15.11 -53.78 -9.52
N TYR A 99 -15.97 -53.63 -10.53
CA TYR A 99 -15.55 -53.38 -11.91
C TYR A 99 -15.31 -51.89 -12.14
N PRO A 100 -14.14 -51.47 -12.68
CA PRO A 100 -13.86 -50.07 -12.98
C PRO A 100 -14.83 -49.50 -14.02
N VAL A 101 -15.18 -48.23 -13.86
CA VAL A 101 -16.02 -47.47 -14.81
C VAL A 101 -15.12 -46.57 -15.65
N LEU A 102 -15.22 -46.67 -16.97
CA LEU A 102 -14.46 -45.81 -17.89
C LEU A 102 -14.97 -44.35 -17.79
N GLY A 103 -14.04 -43.39 -17.65
CA GLY A 103 -14.35 -41.96 -17.52
C GLY A 103 -14.84 -41.51 -16.14
N GLY A 104 -14.92 -42.44 -15.19
CA GLY A 104 -15.32 -42.19 -13.80
C GLY A 104 -14.13 -41.91 -12.89
N ASP A 105 -13.43 -40.79 -13.03
CA ASP A 105 -12.24 -40.47 -12.21
C ASP A 105 -12.52 -39.36 -11.19
N TYR A 106 -11.94 -39.46 -9.99
CA TYR A 106 -12.07 -38.49 -8.91
C TYR A 106 -10.76 -38.33 -8.16
N ILE A 107 -10.32 -37.10 -7.95
CA ILE A 107 -9.05 -36.78 -7.31
C ILE A 107 -9.35 -36.12 -5.97
N ALA A 108 -8.69 -36.59 -4.92
CA ALA A 108 -8.72 -35.99 -3.59
C ALA A 108 -7.39 -35.30 -3.32
N HIS A 109 -7.42 -33.98 -3.14
CA HIS A 109 -6.27 -33.17 -2.77
C HIS A 109 -6.22 -33.04 -1.26
N THR A 110 -5.10 -33.45 -0.67
CA THR A 110 -4.98 -33.53 0.78
C THR A 110 -3.78 -32.76 1.32
N ILE A 111 -3.93 -32.27 2.54
CA ILE A 111 -2.82 -31.84 3.40
C ILE A 111 -2.98 -32.62 4.70
N ASN A 112 -1.90 -33.27 5.17
CA ASN A 112 -1.92 -34.09 6.39
C ASN A 112 -3.06 -35.14 6.43
N ASN A 113 -3.32 -35.82 5.30
CA ASN A 113 -4.39 -36.80 5.11
C ASN A 113 -5.84 -36.27 5.27
N LYS A 114 -6.03 -34.96 5.37
CA LYS A 114 -7.34 -34.32 5.28
C LYS A 114 -7.60 -33.86 3.85
N ILE A 115 -8.77 -34.17 3.31
CA ILE A 115 -9.21 -33.79 1.97
C ILE A 115 -9.64 -32.33 1.99
N ILE A 116 -8.81 -31.48 1.40
CA ILE A 116 -9.07 -30.04 1.25
C ILE A 116 -10.03 -29.81 0.09
N SER A 117 -9.86 -30.56 -1.00
CA SER A 117 -10.75 -30.49 -2.16
C SER A 117 -10.82 -31.81 -2.91
N LEU A 118 -11.92 -31.96 -3.66
CA LEU A 118 -12.20 -33.07 -4.56
C LEU A 118 -12.53 -32.52 -5.94
N ASN A 119 -12.05 -33.17 -7.00
CA ASN A 119 -12.48 -32.85 -8.35
C ASN A 119 -12.49 -34.08 -9.28
N GLY A 120 -13.34 -34.04 -10.29
CA GLY A 120 -13.43 -35.09 -11.30
C GLY A 120 -14.87 -35.36 -11.75
N LYS A 121 -15.12 -36.50 -12.39
CA LYS A 121 -16.45 -36.87 -12.91
C LYS A 121 -16.81 -38.26 -12.40
N ILE A 122 -17.80 -38.33 -11.51
CA ILE A 122 -18.33 -39.59 -10.98
C ILE A 122 -19.82 -39.65 -11.28
N LYS A 123 -20.28 -40.73 -11.93
CA LYS A 123 -21.70 -40.89 -12.24
C LYS A 123 -22.45 -41.32 -10.97
N LYS A 124 -23.52 -40.62 -10.60
CA LYS A 124 -24.33 -40.97 -9.41
C LYS A 124 -25.00 -42.33 -9.61
N TYR A 125 -25.66 -42.51 -10.75
CA TYR A 125 -26.43 -43.71 -11.06
C TYR A 125 -25.98 -44.37 -12.37
N ILE A 126 -25.60 -45.65 -12.28
CA ILE A 126 -25.32 -46.59 -13.35
C ILE A 126 -26.14 -47.85 -13.02
N GLU A 127 -26.91 -48.35 -13.98
CA GLU A 127 -27.72 -49.55 -13.78
C GLU A 127 -26.83 -50.78 -13.54
N SER A 128 -27.12 -51.58 -12.50
CA SER A 128 -26.25 -52.67 -12.06
C SER A 128 -26.04 -53.73 -13.14
N GLN A 129 -24.80 -53.92 -13.60
CA GLN A 129 -24.42 -54.92 -14.60
C GLN A 129 -23.60 -56.03 -13.93
N THR A 130 -24.18 -57.22 -13.77
CA THR A 130 -23.48 -58.39 -13.16
C THR A 130 -23.51 -59.65 -14.02
N ASN A 131 -24.24 -59.62 -15.13
CA ASN A 131 -24.39 -60.78 -16.02
C ASN A 131 -23.22 -60.84 -17.00
N ILE A 132 -22.43 -61.91 -16.91
CA ILE A 132 -21.37 -62.23 -17.86
C ILE A 132 -21.85 -63.43 -18.67
N GLY A 133 -22.09 -63.22 -19.97
CA GLY A 133 -22.57 -64.26 -20.90
C GLY A 133 -21.45 -64.93 -21.70
N LEU A 134 -20.27 -64.31 -21.79
CA LEU A 134 -19.11 -64.80 -22.52
C LEU A 134 -17.91 -64.97 -21.59
N SER A 135 -17.13 -66.04 -21.79
CA SER A 135 -15.81 -66.16 -21.16
C SER A 135 -14.79 -65.23 -21.82
N GLU A 136 -13.74 -64.83 -21.10
CA GLU A 136 -12.61 -64.04 -21.62
C GLU A 136 -12.05 -64.62 -22.93
N ASN A 137 -11.82 -65.94 -22.98
CA ASN A 137 -11.32 -66.65 -24.16
C ASN A 137 -12.25 -66.58 -25.37
N ALA A 138 -13.56 -66.42 -25.16
CA ALA A 138 -14.52 -66.22 -26.24
C ALA A 138 -14.55 -64.75 -26.66
N ALA A 139 -14.50 -63.81 -25.70
CA ALA A 139 -14.54 -62.38 -25.94
C ALA A 139 -13.31 -61.87 -26.72
N ILE A 140 -12.11 -62.40 -26.44
CA ILE A 140 -10.89 -61.99 -27.16
C ILE A 140 -10.97 -62.29 -28.65
N LEU A 141 -11.68 -63.35 -29.07
CA LEU A 141 -11.85 -63.68 -30.48
C LEU A 141 -12.63 -62.59 -31.23
N TYR A 142 -13.62 -61.96 -30.59
CA TYR A 142 -14.33 -60.81 -31.16
C TYR A 142 -13.42 -59.58 -31.25
N ALA A 143 -12.55 -59.34 -30.26
CA ALA A 143 -11.59 -58.24 -30.31
C ALA A 143 -10.55 -58.42 -31.43
N LEU A 144 -10.04 -59.64 -31.61
CA LEU A 144 -9.10 -59.98 -32.67
C LEU A 144 -9.76 -59.94 -34.06
N ASP A 145 -10.98 -60.48 -34.21
CA ASP A 145 -11.77 -60.37 -35.44
C ASP A 145 -12.19 -58.92 -35.72
N PHE A 146 -12.30 -58.05 -34.73
CA PHE A 146 -12.53 -56.62 -35.01
C PHE A 146 -11.27 -55.95 -35.57
N VAL A 147 -10.10 -56.17 -34.96
CA VAL A 147 -8.86 -55.51 -35.37
C VAL A 147 -8.28 -56.07 -36.67
N LYS A 148 -8.45 -57.38 -36.94
CA LYS A 148 -8.03 -58.07 -38.17
C LYS A 148 -6.59 -57.75 -38.62
N ALA A 149 -5.64 -57.79 -37.70
CA ALA A 149 -4.23 -57.60 -38.04
C ALA A 149 -3.65 -58.84 -38.71
N SER A 150 -2.73 -58.66 -39.67
CA SER A 150 -1.95 -59.75 -40.26
C SER A 150 -0.86 -60.25 -39.31
N GLN A 151 -0.35 -59.38 -38.42
CA GLN A 151 0.62 -59.73 -37.40
C GLN A 151 0.41 -58.88 -36.14
N TYR A 152 0.42 -59.53 -34.98
CA TYR A 152 0.31 -58.88 -33.66
C TYR A 152 1.64 -58.90 -32.91
N LYS A 153 1.83 -57.95 -31.98
CA LYS A 153 3.12 -57.73 -31.31
C LYS A 153 3.59 -58.93 -30.49
N TRP A 154 2.67 -59.66 -29.84
CA TRP A 154 3.00 -60.88 -29.07
C TRP A 154 3.40 -62.08 -29.94
N GLN A 155 3.15 -62.02 -31.26
CA GLN A 155 3.54 -63.06 -32.20
C GLN A 155 4.99 -62.90 -32.67
N ILE A 156 5.66 -61.81 -32.30
CA ILE A 156 7.06 -61.51 -32.63
C ILE A 156 7.93 -61.89 -31.41
N PRO A 157 8.67 -63.01 -31.44
CA PRO A 157 9.41 -63.52 -30.27
C PRO A 157 10.43 -62.54 -29.70
N GLU A 158 11.06 -61.74 -30.55
CA GLU A 158 12.05 -60.72 -30.17
C GLU A 158 11.43 -59.61 -29.33
N GLU A 159 10.20 -59.19 -29.66
CA GLU A 159 9.45 -58.15 -28.94
C GLU A 159 8.99 -58.67 -27.57
N GLU A 160 8.49 -59.90 -27.50
CA GLU A 160 8.17 -60.58 -26.23
C GLU A 160 9.39 -60.72 -25.31
N LYS A 161 10.56 -60.97 -25.89
CA LYS A 161 11.82 -61.04 -25.13
C LYS A 161 12.26 -59.66 -24.66
N PHE A 162 12.09 -58.63 -25.49
CA PHE A 162 12.47 -57.26 -25.19
C PHE A 162 11.60 -56.65 -24.08
N ILE A 163 10.28 -56.83 -24.13
CA ILE A 163 9.37 -56.30 -23.11
C ILE A 163 9.64 -56.88 -21.71
N LYS A 164 9.98 -58.18 -21.64
CA LYS A 164 10.39 -58.84 -20.39
C LYS A 164 11.71 -58.30 -19.85
N TYR A 165 12.66 -58.01 -20.74
CA TYR A 165 13.94 -57.41 -20.36
C TYR A 165 13.77 -55.99 -19.79
N ILE A 166 13.07 -55.09 -20.50
CA ILE A 166 12.95 -53.69 -20.08
C ILE A 166 12.04 -53.50 -18.86
N THR A 167 11.08 -54.40 -18.64
CA THR A 167 10.22 -54.37 -17.44
C THR A 167 10.81 -55.12 -16.25
N GLY A 168 11.87 -55.93 -16.46
CA GLY A 168 12.47 -56.77 -15.43
C GLY A 168 11.54 -57.88 -14.91
N ASN A 169 10.42 -58.15 -15.58
CA ASN A 169 9.41 -59.12 -15.17
C ASN A 169 9.25 -60.21 -16.26
N PRO A 170 9.56 -61.48 -15.96
CA PRO A 170 9.49 -62.57 -16.93
C PRO A 170 8.05 -62.91 -17.38
N ASP A 171 7.05 -62.50 -16.61
CA ASP A 171 5.64 -62.75 -16.87
C ASP A 171 4.98 -61.67 -17.76
N THR A 172 5.69 -60.57 -18.05
CA THR A 172 5.18 -59.51 -18.94
C THR A 172 5.04 -60.02 -20.37
N THR A 173 3.89 -59.76 -21.01
CA THR A 173 3.62 -60.16 -22.39
C THR A 173 2.76 -59.11 -23.09
N PHE A 174 2.87 -59.01 -24.41
CA PHE A 174 1.96 -58.27 -25.27
C PHE A 174 0.66 -59.04 -25.56
N TYR A 175 0.54 -60.31 -25.14
CA TYR A 175 -0.68 -61.07 -25.34
C TYR A 175 -1.84 -60.40 -24.58
N PRO A 176 -2.94 -60.02 -25.26
CA PRO A 176 -3.99 -59.24 -24.64
C PRO A 176 -4.67 -60.04 -23.53
N LYS A 177 -4.79 -59.44 -22.35
CA LYS A 177 -5.56 -59.96 -21.24
C LYS A 177 -6.85 -59.17 -21.09
N GLY A 178 -7.97 -59.88 -20.93
CA GLY A 178 -9.28 -59.27 -20.78
C GLY A 178 -9.51 -58.79 -19.36
N GLU A 179 -9.80 -57.50 -19.20
CA GLU A 179 -10.23 -56.92 -17.93
C GLU A 179 -11.68 -56.49 -17.99
N LEU A 180 -12.51 -56.98 -17.08
CA LEU A 180 -13.90 -56.55 -16.98
C LEU A 180 -13.99 -55.09 -16.53
N THR A 181 -14.68 -54.28 -17.31
CA THR A 181 -14.88 -52.85 -17.10
C THR A 181 -16.28 -52.45 -17.51
N ILE A 182 -16.81 -51.40 -16.92
CA ILE A 182 -18.10 -50.83 -17.29
C ILE A 182 -17.85 -49.65 -18.22
N VAL A 183 -18.46 -49.68 -19.40
CA VAL A 183 -18.18 -48.74 -20.49
C VAL A 183 -19.49 -48.19 -21.08
N PRO A 184 -19.56 -46.89 -21.41
CA PRO A 184 -20.71 -46.32 -22.12
C PRO A 184 -20.80 -46.82 -23.57
N GLU A 185 -22.02 -47.11 -24.03
CA GLU A 185 -22.27 -47.51 -25.42
C GLU A 185 -22.14 -46.32 -26.38
N LYS A 186 -21.26 -46.42 -27.40
CA LYS A 186 -21.07 -45.41 -28.45
C LYS A 186 -20.85 -43.96 -27.96
N GLY A 187 -20.26 -43.79 -26.78
CA GLY A 187 -20.06 -42.46 -26.19
C GLY A 187 -21.35 -41.79 -25.69
N ASP A 188 -22.48 -42.50 -25.64
CA ASP A 188 -23.63 -42.07 -24.86
C ASP A 188 -23.30 -42.26 -23.39
N PHE A 189 -23.29 -41.18 -22.60
CA PHE A 189 -23.01 -41.24 -21.16
C PHE A 189 -24.30 -41.28 -20.31
N SER A 190 -25.45 -41.59 -20.90
CA SER A 190 -26.71 -41.77 -20.18
C SER A 190 -26.62 -42.96 -19.22
N SER A 191 -27.34 -42.93 -18.10
CA SER A 191 -27.26 -43.99 -17.07
C SER A 191 -27.64 -45.39 -17.55
N LYS A 192 -28.38 -45.50 -18.67
CA LYS A 192 -28.82 -46.75 -19.31
C LYS A 192 -27.90 -47.24 -20.43
N SER A 193 -26.92 -46.45 -20.85
CA SER A 193 -26.00 -46.79 -21.94
C SER A 193 -24.83 -47.67 -21.49
N TYR A 194 -24.55 -47.69 -20.18
CA TYR A 194 -23.40 -48.42 -19.66
C TYR A 194 -23.61 -49.94 -19.76
N ARG A 195 -22.56 -50.65 -20.18
CA ARG A 195 -22.52 -52.10 -20.32
C ARG A 195 -21.28 -52.65 -19.65
N LEU A 196 -21.37 -53.88 -19.15
CA LEU A 196 -20.19 -54.62 -18.71
C LEU A 196 -19.49 -55.20 -19.94
N ALA A 197 -18.19 -54.94 -20.07
CA ALA A 197 -17.39 -55.32 -21.22
C ALA A 197 -16.01 -55.86 -20.80
N TYR A 198 -15.44 -56.73 -21.61
CA TYR A 198 -14.02 -57.04 -21.56
C TYR A 198 -13.23 -55.97 -22.30
N ARG A 199 -12.27 -55.34 -21.62
CA ARG A 199 -11.26 -54.48 -22.21
C ARG A 199 -10.03 -55.30 -22.56
N PHE A 200 -9.63 -55.28 -23.83
CA PHE A 200 -8.38 -55.87 -24.31
C PHE A 200 -7.46 -54.79 -24.88
N ASP A 201 -6.19 -54.77 -24.46
CA ASP A 201 -5.13 -54.00 -25.13
C ASP A 201 -4.66 -54.78 -26.37
N ILE A 202 -5.17 -54.43 -27.54
CA ILE A 202 -4.82 -55.12 -28.79
C ILE A 202 -3.71 -54.34 -29.48
N TYR A 203 -2.50 -54.90 -29.51
CA TYR A 203 -1.35 -54.33 -30.21
C TYR A 203 -1.02 -55.10 -31.50
N ALA A 204 -1.45 -54.54 -32.63
CA ALA A 204 -1.13 -54.98 -33.97
C ALA A 204 0.21 -54.37 -34.44
N SER A 205 1.07 -55.21 -35.02
CA SER A 205 2.30 -54.77 -35.70
C SER A 205 2.03 -54.44 -37.18
N GLU A 206 1.14 -55.19 -37.83
CA GLU A 206 0.77 -54.99 -39.24
C GLU A 206 -0.75 -55.16 -39.46
N PRO A 207 -1.46 -54.12 -39.95
CA PRO A 207 -1.04 -52.72 -39.94
C PRO A 207 -0.83 -52.22 -38.50
N LEU A 208 0.10 -51.28 -38.31
CA LEU A 208 0.42 -50.74 -36.98
C LEU A 208 -0.82 -50.13 -36.33
N SER A 209 -1.22 -50.69 -35.19
CA SER A 209 -2.34 -50.15 -34.40
C SER A 209 -2.24 -50.67 -32.98
N ARG A 210 -2.49 -49.82 -31.99
CA ARG A 210 -2.71 -50.24 -30.62
C ARG A 210 -3.99 -49.59 -30.16
N LYS A 211 -4.91 -50.37 -29.61
CA LYS A 211 -6.17 -49.83 -29.11
C LYS A 211 -6.72 -50.70 -28.00
N TYR A 212 -7.32 -50.07 -27.00
CA TYR A 212 -8.23 -50.75 -26.11
C TYR A 212 -9.53 -51.05 -26.86
N VAL A 213 -9.82 -52.34 -27.04
CA VAL A 213 -11.09 -52.81 -27.60
C VAL A 213 -12.00 -53.24 -26.47
N PHE A 214 -13.22 -52.69 -26.45
CA PHE A 214 -14.23 -53.02 -25.42
C PHE A 214 -15.29 -53.93 -26.02
N VAL A 215 -15.26 -55.20 -25.63
CA VAL A 215 -16.18 -56.26 -26.10
C VAL A 215 -17.28 -56.47 -25.07
N ASP A 216 -18.54 -56.34 -25.48
CA ASP A 216 -19.69 -56.57 -24.60
C ASP A 216 -19.65 -57.98 -23.99
N ALA A 217 -19.70 -58.06 -22.66
CA ALA A 217 -19.47 -59.29 -21.91
C ALA A 217 -20.62 -60.31 -22.03
N ILE A 218 -21.73 -59.96 -22.68
CA ILE A 218 -22.87 -60.85 -22.93
C ILE A 218 -22.97 -61.21 -24.41
N THR A 219 -22.89 -60.21 -25.29
CA THR A 219 -23.22 -60.36 -26.72
C THR A 219 -22.01 -60.52 -27.62
N GLY A 220 -20.82 -60.10 -27.18
CA GLY A 220 -19.59 -60.12 -28.00
C GLY A 220 -19.47 -58.95 -28.98
N ASN A 221 -20.45 -58.06 -29.02
CA ASN A 221 -20.40 -56.87 -29.86
C ASN A 221 -19.31 -55.90 -29.37
N ILE A 222 -18.65 -55.21 -30.30
CA ILE A 222 -17.70 -54.15 -29.95
C ILE A 222 -18.49 -52.91 -29.55
N ILE A 223 -18.35 -52.49 -28.28
CA ILE A 223 -19.10 -51.37 -27.71
C ILE A 223 -18.46 -50.03 -28.12
N THR A 224 -17.14 -49.96 -27.98
CA THR A 224 -16.32 -48.81 -28.35
C THR A 224 -14.86 -49.24 -28.44
N THR A 225 -14.02 -48.37 -28.97
CA THR A 225 -12.58 -48.50 -28.92
C THR A 225 -11.96 -47.20 -28.40
N ILE A 226 -10.87 -47.32 -27.66
CA ILE A 226 -9.98 -46.19 -27.39
C ILE A 226 -8.69 -46.54 -28.08
N ASP A 227 -8.30 -45.76 -29.09
CA ASP A 227 -7.01 -45.94 -29.71
C ASP A 227 -5.91 -45.61 -28.68
N GLU A 228 -4.94 -46.48 -28.50
CA GLU A 228 -3.72 -46.23 -27.69
C GLU A 228 -2.59 -45.72 -28.60
N ILE A 229 -2.67 -46.04 -29.89
CA ILE A 229 -2.04 -45.31 -30.98
C ILE A 229 -3.15 -44.45 -31.59
N HIS A 230 -3.33 -43.26 -31.02
CA HIS A 230 -3.97 -42.15 -31.72
C HIS A 230 -3.18 -41.87 -32.99
N ASN A 231 -3.74 -41.17 -33.98
CA ASN A 231 -2.90 -40.51 -34.98
C ASN A 231 -1.82 -39.79 -34.21
N SER A 232 -0.59 -40.31 -34.27
CA SER A 232 0.43 -39.84 -33.36
C SER A 232 0.75 -38.45 -33.84
N ASP A 233 0.63 -37.47 -32.96
CA ASP A 233 1.32 -36.20 -33.11
C ASP A 233 2.78 -36.55 -33.37
N VAL A 234 3.20 -36.33 -34.61
CA VAL A 234 4.53 -36.59 -35.11
C VAL A 234 5.17 -35.27 -35.42
N THR A 235 6.39 -35.11 -34.94
CA THR A 235 7.22 -33.98 -35.32
C THR A 235 7.52 -34.05 -36.81
N GLY A 236 7.02 -33.06 -37.55
CA GLY A 236 7.30 -32.85 -38.97
C GLY A 236 8.27 -31.69 -39.18
N THR A 237 8.84 -31.61 -40.38
CA THR A 237 9.59 -30.42 -40.82
C THR A 237 8.77 -29.70 -41.87
N ALA A 238 8.46 -28.43 -41.62
CA ALA A 238 7.80 -27.54 -42.54
C ALA A 238 8.80 -26.65 -43.27
N VAL A 239 8.75 -26.64 -44.60
CA VAL A 239 9.43 -25.64 -45.42
C VAL A 239 8.46 -24.48 -45.62
N THR A 240 8.44 -23.56 -44.66
CA THR A 240 7.48 -22.45 -44.67
C THR A 240 7.88 -21.35 -45.65
N LYS A 241 6.94 -20.49 -46.06
CA LYS A 241 7.21 -19.40 -47.01
C LYS A 241 8.07 -18.30 -46.41
N TYR A 242 7.79 -17.92 -45.16
CA TYR A 242 8.35 -16.72 -44.53
C TYR A 242 9.36 -16.99 -43.41
N SER A 243 9.38 -18.22 -42.89
CA SER A 243 10.13 -18.58 -41.69
C SER A 243 11.16 -19.68 -41.94
N GLY A 244 11.37 -20.06 -43.21
CA GLY A 244 12.33 -21.10 -43.59
C GLY A 244 11.91 -22.46 -43.05
N ASN A 245 12.88 -23.33 -42.74
CA ASN A 245 12.58 -24.66 -42.22
C ASN A 245 12.21 -24.56 -40.74
N GLN A 246 10.98 -24.95 -40.41
CA GLN A 246 10.44 -24.96 -39.06
C GLN A 246 10.04 -26.36 -38.64
N THR A 247 10.05 -26.60 -37.33
CA THR A 247 9.49 -27.83 -36.76
C THR A 247 8.02 -27.60 -36.43
N ILE A 248 7.16 -28.50 -36.90
CA ILE A 248 5.72 -28.49 -36.63
C ILE A 248 5.25 -29.83 -36.07
N THR A 249 4.08 -29.85 -35.48
CA THR A 249 3.38 -31.08 -35.07
C THR A 249 2.29 -31.38 -36.10
N ALA A 250 2.25 -32.61 -36.59
CA ALA A 250 1.23 -33.08 -37.52
C ALA A 250 0.67 -34.42 -37.04
N ASP A 251 -0.55 -34.78 -37.42
CA ASP A 251 -1.13 -36.06 -37.07
C ASP A 251 -0.71 -37.09 -38.13
N SER A 252 -0.26 -38.27 -37.72
CA SER A 252 -0.02 -39.37 -38.66
C SER A 252 -1.26 -40.24 -38.77
N TYR A 253 -1.77 -40.44 -39.99
CA TYR A 253 -2.82 -41.41 -40.29
C TYR A 253 -2.30 -42.44 -41.30
N VAL A 254 -3.09 -43.46 -41.65
CA VAL A 254 -2.62 -44.64 -42.41
C VAL A 254 -1.83 -44.26 -43.68
N GLY A 255 -0.50 -44.31 -43.57
CA GLY A 255 0.46 -44.05 -44.65
C GLY A 255 0.67 -42.57 -45.04
N SER A 256 0.20 -41.61 -44.24
CA SER A 256 0.26 -40.17 -44.56
C SER A 256 0.14 -39.30 -43.29
N TYR A 257 0.24 -37.98 -43.44
CA TYR A 257 0.24 -36.98 -42.38
C TYR A 257 -0.72 -35.85 -42.72
N ARG A 258 -1.31 -35.17 -41.72
CA ARG A 258 -2.14 -33.97 -41.95
C ARG A 258 -1.74 -32.86 -40.99
N LEU A 259 -1.98 -31.61 -41.39
CA LEU A 259 -1.77 -30.43 -40.56
C LEU A 259 -2.86 -30.31 -39.48
N ARG A 260 -2.86 -31.28 -38.57
CA ARG A 260 -3.69 -31.36 -37.37
C ARG A 260 -2.81 -31.81 -36.23
N GLU A 261 -3.06 -31.29 -35.03
CA GLU A 261 -2.39 -31.76 -33.83
C GLU A 261 -3.33 -31.70 -32.62
N THR A 262 -3.00 -32.45 -31.57
CA THR A 262 -3.78 -32.50 -30.32
C THR A 262 -2.97 -32.16 -29.07
N GLY A 263 -1.69 -31.79 -29.24
CA GLY A 263 -0.76 -31.47 -28.16
C GLY A 263 -1.01 -30.10 -27.51
N ARG A 264 -1.62 -29.17 -28.25
CA ARG A 264 -1.97 -27.82 -27.80
C ARG A 264 -3.47 -27.62 -27.65
N GLY A 265 -3.93 -27.37 -26.43
CA GLY A 265 -5.35 -27.15 -26.12
C GLY A 265 -6.25 -28.31 -26.56
N ASN A 266 -7.35 -28.00 -27.25
CA ASN A 266 -8.21 -28.98 -27.92
C ASN A 266 -7.78 -29.26 -29.37
N GLY A 267 -6.61 -28.77 -29.78
CA GLY A 267 -5.94 -29.01 -31.05
C GLY A 267 -5.70 -27.76 -31.89
N ILE A 268 -4.82 -27.92 -32.88
CA ILE A 268 -4.57 -26.94 -33.94
C ILE A 268 -4.80 -27.64 -35.28
N GLU A 269 -5.60 -27.04 -36.16
CA GLU A 269 -5.98 -27.63 -37.44
C GLU A 269 -5.82 -26.60 -38.57
N THR A 270 -5.33 -27.03 -39.74
CA THR A 270 -5.17 -26.16 -40.90
C THR A 270 -5.72 -26.79 -42.16
N TYR A 271 -6.55 -26.02 -42.87
CA TYR A 271 -7.39 -26.49 -43.98
C TYR A 271 -7.19 -25.68 -45.25
N ASP A 272 -7.32 -26.38 -46.38
CA ASP A 272 -7.31 -25.78 -47.72
C ASP A 272 -8.75 -25.43 -48.17
N MET A 273 -8.98 -24.14 -48.45
CA MET A 273 -10.25 -23.65 -48.99
C MET A 273 -10.41 -23.86 -50.50
N ASN A 274 -9.39 -24.35 -51.21
CA ASN A 274 -9.36 -24.56 -52.65
C ASN A 274 -9.78 -23.30 -53.44
N LYS A 275 -9.38 -22.11 -52.98
CA LYS A 275 -9.79 -20.80 -53.56
C LYS A 275 -11.30 -20.53 -53.52
N GLY A 276 -12.03 -21.33 -52.75
CA GLY A 276 -13.44 -21.16 -52.45
C GLY A 276 -13.68 -20.29 -51.22
N THR A 277 -14.96 -20.12 -50.87
CA THR A 277 -15.41 -19.35 -49.70
C THR A 277 -16.37 -20.14 -48.80
N VAL A 278 -16.50 -21.45 -49.04
CA VAL A 278 -17.43 -22.34 -48.33
C VAL A 278 -16.62 -23.28 -47.43
N TYR A 279 -16.58 -22.99 -46.12
CA TYR A 279 -15.74 -23.72 -45.15
C TYR A 279 -16.03 -25.23 -45.07
N GLY A 280 -17.29 -25.64 -45.25
CA GLY A 280 -17.66 -27.07 -45.24
C GLY A 280 -17.13 -27.87 -46.43
N SER A 281 -16.59 -27.20 -47.45
CA SER A 281 -15.93 -27.80 -48.61
C SER A 281 -14.41 -27.82 -48.48
N ALA A 282 -13.86 -27.31 -47.38
CA ALA A 282 -12.43 -27.30 -47.15
C ALA A 282 -11.90 -28.73 -46.96
N VAL A 283 -10.66 -28.95 -47.38
CA VAL A 283 -10.02 -30.27 -47.33
C VAL A 283 -8.75 -30.22 -46.47
N ASP A 284 -8.32 -31.39 -46.02
CA ASP A 284 -7.05 -31.53 -45.31
C ASP A 284 -5.87 -31.28 -46.24
N PHE A 285 -4.85 -30.57 -45.74
CA PHE A 285 -3.51 -30.72 -46.29
C PHE A 285 -2.95 -32.06 -45.87
N THR A 286 -2.47 -32.84 -46.83
CA THR A 286 -1.92 -34.19 -46.60
C THR A 286 -0.50 -34.28 -47.12
N ASP A 287 0.39 -34.94 -46.39
CA ASP A 287 1.77 -35.18 -46.81
C ASP A 287 2.15 -36.66 -46.61
N ALA A 288 3.09 -37.19 -47.42
CA ALA A 288 3.40 -38.62 -47.42
C ALA A 288 4.56 -39.00 -46.48
N ASP A 289 5.45 -38.07 -46.15
CA ASP A 289 6.70 -38.35 -45.40
C ASP A 289 6.93 -37.42 -44.20
N ASN A 290 5.99 -36.50 -43.94
CA ASN A 290 6.00 -35.48 -42.90
C ASN A 290 7.12 -34.43 -43.07
N TYR A 291 7.68 -34.34 -44.28
CA TYR A 291 8.56 -33.28 -44.72
C TYR A 291 7.77 -32.36 -45.67
N TRP A 292 7.07 -31.39 -45.08
CA TRP A 292 6.14 -30.50 -45.76
C TRP A 292 6.90 -29.49 -46.63
N ASN A 293 7.28 -29.93 -47.83
CA ASN A 293 7.98 -29.15 -48.86
C ASN A 293 7.06 -28.87 -50.06
N ASN A 294 5.79 -28.64 -49.76
CA ASN A 294 4.67 -28.49 -50.67
C ASN A 294 4.68 -27.17 -51.49
N ILE A 295 5.86 -26.70 -51.88
CA ILE A 295 6.03 -25.57 -52.79
C ILE A 295 5.49 -25.98 -54.16
N ASN A 296 4.34 -25.43 -54.52
CA ASN A 296 3.65 -25.77 -55.76
C ASN A 296 2.95 -24.54 -56.38
N ILE A 297 2.25 -24.75 -57.50
CA ILE A 297 1.57 -23.67 -58.22
C ILE A 297 0.36 -23.10 -57.46
N GLU A 298 -0.22 -23.88 -56.56
CA GLU A 298 -1.32 -23.48 -55.69
C GLU A 298 -0.81 -22.73 -54.43
N LYS A 299 0.50 -22.80 -54.17
CA LYS A 299 1.24 -22.16 -53.07
C LYS A 299 0.98 -22.78 -51.69
N ASP A 300 0.77 -24.09 -51.63
CA ASP A 300 0.39 -24.80 -50.40
C ASP A 300 1.43 -24.66 -49.26
N GLU A 301 2.66 -24.21 -49.54
CA GLU A 301 3.66 -23.93 -48.50
C GLU A 301 3.16 -22.97 -47.42
N VAL A 302 2.18 -22.10 -47.75
CA VAL A 302 1.57 -21.13 -46.83
C VAL A 302 0.73 -21.78 -45.72
N ALA A 303 0.23 -22.99 -45.96
CA ALA A 303 -0.50 -23.76 -44.96
C ALA A 303 0.39 -24.06 -43.76
N THR A 304 1.68 -24.30 -44.01
CA THR A 304 2.64 -24.59 -42.96
C THR A 304 3.05 -23.33 -42.17
N ASP A 305 3.03 -22.14 -42.78
CA ASP A 305 3.19 -20.89 -42.03
C ASP A 305 2.00 -20.67 -41.08
N ALA A 306 0.76 -20.86 -41.57
CA ALA A 306 -0.44 -20.68 -40.75
C ALA A 306 -0.54 -21.70 -39.60
N HIS A 307 -0.15 -22.96 -39.86
CA HIS A 307 -0.13 -24.00 -38.85
C HIS A 307 0.92 -23.72 -37.76
N TRP A 308 2.16 -23.46 -38.18
CA TRP A 308 3.26 -23.13 -37.26
C TRP A 308 3.01 -21.81 -36.51
N GLY A 309 2.41 -20.81 -37.18
CA GLY A 309 2.02 -19.55 -36.55
C GLY A 309 1.04 -19.78 -35.41
N ALA A 310 0.00 -20.59 -35.63
CA ALA A 310 -0.94 -20.97 -34.57
C ALA A 310 -0.27 -21.73 -33.41
N GLU A 311 0.66 -22.66 -33.70
CA GLU A 311 1.46 -23.34 -32.67
C GLU A 311 2.24 -22.34 -31.82
N LYS A 312 2.93 -21.38 -32.46
CA LYS A 312 3.76 -20.39 -31.75
C LYS A 312 2.96 -19.37 -30.98
N THR A 313 1.79 -18.96 -31.48
CA THR A 313 0.87 -18.09 -30.73
C THR A 313 0.33 -18.80 -29.49
N TYR A 314 -0.08 -20.07 -29.62
CA TYR A 314 -0.50 -20.87 -28.47
C TYR A 314 0.66 -21.01 -27.46
N ASP A 315 1.84 -21.40 -27.93
CA ASP A 315 3.03 -21.59 -27.08
C ASP A 315 3.39 -20.31 -26.33
N TYR A 316 3.29 -19.15 -26.98
CA TYR A 316 3.53 -17.85 -26.37
C TYR A 316 2.56 -17.58 -25.23
N TYR A 317 1.24 -17.64 -25.48
CA TYR A 317 0.23 -17.38 -24.44
C TYR A 317 0.33 -18.36 -23.28
N TYR A 318 0.54 -19.65 -23.57
CA TYR A 318 0.67 -20.68 -22.55
C TYR A 318 1.95 -20.51 -21.73
N THR A 319 3.09 -20.30 -22.38
CA THR A 319 4.39 -20.22 -21.70
C THR A 319 4.55 -18.90 -20.94
N LYS A 320 4.11 -17.77 -21.51
CA LYS A 320 4.30 -16.45 -20.91
C LYS A 320 3.26 -16.13 -19.85
N PHE A 321 2.01 -16.58 -20.02
CA PHE A 321 0.90 -16.18 -19.16
C PHE A 321 0.10 -17.33 -18.55
N GLY A 322 0.45 -18.58 -18.86
CA GLY A 322 -0.30 -19.76 -18.39
C GLY A 322 -1.68 -19.90 -19.02
N ARG A 323 -1.97 -19.15 -20.10
CA ARG A 323 -3.30 -19.15 -20.73
C ARG A 323 -3.43 -20.33 -21.67
N ASN A 324 -4.47 -21.15 -21.48
CA ASN A 324 -4.72 -22.30 -22.35
C ASN A 324 -5.57 -21.87 -23.57
N SER A 325 -4.91 -21.44 -24.65
CA SER A 325 -5.53 -20.87 -25.87
C SER A 325 -6.34 -19.59 -25.62
N ILE A 326 -7.12 -19.14 -26.60
CA ILE A 326 -7.81 -17.85 -26.57
C ILE A 326 -8.95 -17.77 -25.54
N ASP A 327 -9.56 -18.88 -25.12
CA ASP A 327 -10.67 -18.95 -24.16
C ASP A 327 -10.27 -19.45 -22.74
N ASP A 328 -8.96 -19.69 -22.53
CA ASP A 328 -8.37 -20.26 -21.31
C ASP A 328 -8.83 -21.69 -20.94
N ILE A 329 -9.56 -22.38 -21.82
CA ILE A 329 -9.95 -23.79 -21.65
C ILE A 329 -9.56 -24.66 -22.85
N GLY A 330 -8.63 -24.14 -23.67
CA GLY A 330 -8.02 -24.85 -24.78
C GLY A 330 -8.77 -24.72 -26.10
N PHE A 331 -9.39 -23.56 -26.40
CA PHE A 331 -10.02 -23.29 -27.69
C PHE A 331 -9.22 -23.89 -28.86
N LYS A 332 -9.88 -24.65 -29.72
CA LYS A 332 -9.24 -25.26 -30.89
C LYS A 332 -8.92 -24.16 -31.91
N LEU A 333 -7.65 -23.98 -32.25
CA LEU A 333 -7.22 -23.00 -33.23
C LEU A 333 -7.36 -23.60 -34.64
N ILE A 334 -8.28 -23.06 -35.44
CA ILE A 334 -8.53 -23.54 -36.80
C ILE A 334 -8.17 -22.46 -37.81
N SER A 335 -7.24 -22.79 -38.71
CA SER A 335 -6.75 -21.91 -39.76
C SER A 335 -7.25 -22.39 -41.13
N TYR A 336 -7.78 -21.47 -41.94
CA TYR A 336 -8.15 -21.72 -43.33
C TYR A 336 -7.30 -20.88 -44.27
N VAL A 337 -6.58 -21.51 -45.18
CA VAL A 337 -5.75 -20.84 -46.19
C VAL A 337 -6.36 -21.03 -47.58
N HIS A 338 -5.85 -20.29 -48.58
CA HIS A 338 -6.40 -20.23 -49.93
C HIS A 338 -7.85 -19.74 -49.97
N TYR A 339 -8.23 -18.80 -49.10
CA TYR A 339 -9.58 -18.25 -49.09
C TYR A 339 -9.83 -17.31 -50.28
N GLY A 340 -10.79 -17.68 -51.12
CA GLY A 340 -11.17 -16.91 -52.30
C GLY A 340 -10.07 -16.80 -53.36
N VAL A 341 -10.28 -15.94 -54.36
CA VAL A 341 -9.33 -15.70 -55.45
C VAL A 341 -8.75 -14.30 -55.32
N LYS A 342 -7.42 -14.19 -55.19
CA LYS A 342 -6.70 -12.91 -55.04
C LYS A 342 -7.23 -12.03 -53.88
N PHE A 343 -7.63 -12.68 -52.79
CA PHE A 343 -8.13 -12.01 -51.61
C PHE A 343 -6.98 -11.36 -50.83
N ASN A 344 -7.01 -10.03 -50.68
CA ASN A 344 -5.96 -9.24 -50.03
C ASN A 344 -6.29 -8.95 -48.56
N ASN A 345 -6.61 -9.98 -47.78
CA ASN A 345 -6.79 -9.81 -46.35
C ASN A 345 -6.63 -11.13 -45.59
N ALA A 346 -6.45 -11.02 -44.28
CA ALA A 346 -6.73 -12.07 -43.30
C ALA A 346 -7.79 -11.55 -42.31
N PHE A 347 -8.48 -12.46 -41.61
CA PHE A 347 -9.44 -12.08 -40.59
C PHE A 347 -9.74 -13.22 -39.61
N TRP A 348 -10.08 -12.83 -38.38
CA TRP A 348 -10.85 -13.60 -37.41
C TRP A 348 -12.36 -13.35 -37.58
N ASP A 349 -13.16 -14.41 -37.60
CA ASP A 349 -14.63 -14.33 -37.78
C ASP A 349 -15.46 -14.60 -36.51
N GLY A 350 -14.80 -14.72 -35.35
CA GLY A 350 -15.41 -15.17 -34.09
C GLY A 350 -15.26 -16.67 -33.81
N GLN A 351 -14.78 -17.47 -34.77
CA GLN A 351 -14.64 -18.92 -34.62
C GLN A 351 -13.33 -19.49 -35.19
N ARG A 352 -12.75 -18.84 -36.20
CA ARG A 352 -11.59 -19.36 -36.94
C ARG A 352 -10.76 -18.22 -37.54
N MET A 353 -9.51 -18.52 -37.92
CA MET A 353 -8.66 -17.62 -38.70
C MET A 353 -8.76 -17.97 -40.18
N THR A 354 -8.86 -16.96 -41.04
CA THR A 354 -8.97 -17.12 -42.49
C THR A 354 -7.94 -16.24 -43.20
N TYR A 355 -7.17 -16.83 -44.13
CA TYR A 355 -6.05 -16.17 -44.80
C TYR A 355 -6.23 -16.22 -46.33
N GLY A 356 -6.14 -15.05 -46.97
CA GLY A 356 -6.11 -14.93 -48.43
C GLY A 356 -4.70 -15.05 -49.02
N ASP A 357 -4.63 -15.44 -50.29
CA ASP A 357 -3.35 -15.60 -51.02
C ASP A 357 -2.71 -14.30 -51.52
N GLY A 358 -3.40 -13.17 -51.33
CA GLY A 358 -3.04 -11.91 -51.94
C GLY A 358 -3.16 -11.92 -53.47
N ASN A 359 -2.96 -10.76 -54.08
CA ASN A 359 -3.09 -10.58 -55.53
C ASN A 359 -1.88 -11.09 -56.32
N GLY A 360 -0.79 -11.48 -55.65
CA GLY A 360 0.45 -11.96 -56.23
C GLY A 360 1.30 -10.89 -56.91
N THR A 361 0.92 -9.61 -56.81
CA THR A 361 1.70 -8.47 -57.33
C THR A 361 2.12 -7.51 -56.24
N SER A 362 1.18 -7.08 -55.41
CA SER A 362 1.38 -6.12 -54.31
C SER A 362 1.37 -6.81 -52.96
N TYR A 363 0.64 -7.92 -52.86
CA TYR A 363 0.51 -8.72 -51.66
C TYR A 363 0.71 -10.20 -51.98
N SER A 364 1.56 -10.83 -51.18
CA SER A 364 1.77 -12.27 -51.04
C SER A 364 0.68 -12.84 -50.10
N PRO A 365 0.65 -14.16 -49.82
CA PRO A 365 -0.31 -14.74 -48.87
C PRO A 365 -0.17 -14.20 -47.45
N PHE A 366 -1.30 -13.99 -46.76
CA PHE A 366 -1.36 -13.32 -45.45
C PHE A 366 -1.08 -14.27 -44.26
N THR A 367 -0.15 -15.20 -44.41
CA THR A 367 0.17 -16.24 -43.41
C THR A 367 1.48 -15.95 -42.66
N ALA A 368 2.02 -14.74 -42.74
CA ALA A 368 3.20 -14.35 -41.96
C ALA A 368 2.92 -14.46 -40.44
N LEU A 369 3.98 -14.65 -39.65
CA LEU A 369 3.83 -15.01 -38.22
C LEU A 369 3.15 -13.91 -37.41
N ASP A 370 3.56 -12.66 -37.63
CA ASP A 370 2.98 -11.47 -37.03
C ASP A 370 1.48 -11.34 -37.34
N ILE A 371 1.07 -11.63 -38.58
CA ILE A 371 -0.34 -11.66 -39.00
C ILE A 371 -1.08 -12.83 -38.35
N CYS A 372 -0.49 -14.04 -38.32
CA CYS A 372 -1.12 -15.17 -37.64
C CYS A 372 -1.37 -14.86 -36.16
N GLY A 373 -0.38 -14.27 -35.48
CA GLY A 373 -0.51 -13.81 -34.10
C GLY A 373 -1.58 -12.73 -33.93
N HIS A 374 -1.64 -11.76 -34.84
CA HIS A 374 -2.66 -10.71 -34.88
C HIS A 374 -4.08 -11.29 -34.98
N GLU A 375 -4.35 -12.16 -35.96
CA GLU A 375 -5.69 -12.76 -36.14
C GLU A 375 -6.12 -13.60 -34.93
N ILE A 376 -5.20 -14.36 -34.33
CA ILE A 376 -5.51 -15.14 -33.13
C ILE A 376 -5.76 -14.23 -31.92
N THR A 377 -5.12 -13.06 -31.88
CA THR A 377 -5.31 -12.07 -30.80
C THR A 377 -6.67 -11.39 -30.85
N HIS A 378 -7.27 -11.16 -32.02
CA HIS A 378 -8.69 -10.80 -32.11
C HIS A 378 -9.59 -11.86 -31.45
N GLY A 379 -9.21 -13.13 -31.57
CA GLY A 379 -9.82 -14.23 -30.84
C GLY A 379 -9.66 -14.08 -29.33
N LEU A 380 -8.46 -13.77 -28.83
CA LEU A 380 -8.23 -13.49 -27.40
C LEU A 380 -9.16 -12.38 -26.90
N ASP A 381 -9.20 -11.25 -27.60
CA ASP A 381 -10.03 -10.10 -27.24
C ASP A 381 -11.52 -10.47 -27.16
N SER A 382 -12.03 -11.25 -28.13
CA SER A 382 -13.43 -11.72 -28.15
C SER A 382 -13.83 -12.55 -26.92
N TYR A 383 -12.86 -13.16 -26.22
CA TYR A 383 -13.08 -13.93 -24.99
C TYR A 383 -12.65 -13.19 -23.72
N THR A 384 -12.21 -11.94 -23.83
CA THR A 384 -11.80 -11.12 -22.69
C THR A 384 -12.48 -9.75 -22.64
N ALA A 385 -11.91 -8.73 -23.29
CA ALA A 385 -12.43 -7.37 -23.22
C ALA A 385 -13.60 -7.15 -24.18
N ASP A 386 -13.68 -7.94 -25.25
CA ASP A 386 -14.71 -7.90 -26.29
C ASP A 386 -14.85 -6.48 -26.87
N LEU A 387 -13.70 -5.85 -27.17
CA LEU A 387 -13.64 -4.46 -27.61
C LEU A 387 -14.43 -4.28 -28.90
N LEU A 388 -15.40 -3.35 -28.88
CA LEU A 388 -16.21 -3.02 -30.04
C LEU A 388 -15.29 -2.58 -31.18
N TYR A 389 -15.44 -3.22 -32.35
CA TYR A 389 -14.62 -2.97 -33.53
C TYR A 389 -15.04 -1.68 -34.28
N GLN A 390 -15.00 -0.55 -33.57
CA GLN A 390 -15.41 0.78 -34.04
C GLN A 390 -14.69 1.87 -33.23
N ASP A 391 -14.31 2.97 -33.88
CA ASP A 391 -13.69 4.16 -33.29
C ASP A 391 -12.49 3.82 -32.38
N GLU A 392 -12.40 4.38 -31.17
CA GLU A 392 -11.25 4.16 -30.28
C GLU A 392 -11.17 2.73 -29.73
N SER A 393 -12.31 2.11 -29.39
CA SER A 393 -12.31 0.71 -28.91
C SER A 393 -11.82 -0.24 -30.01
N GLY A 394 -12.18 0.04 -31.27
CA GLY A 394 -11.69 -0.72 -32.42
C GLY A 394 -10.21 -0.47 -32.68
N ALA A 395 -9.74 0.77 -32.49
CA ALA A 395 -8.33 1.10 -32.59
C ALA A 395 -7.47 0.40 -31.51
N LEU A 396 -8.01 0.23 -30.30
CA LEU A 396 -7.39 -0.59 -29.26
C LEU A 396 -7.40 -2.08 -29.63
N ASN A 397 -8.52 -2.59 -30.18
CA ASN A 397 -8.62 -3.98 -30.64
C ASN A 397 -7.53 -4.31 -31.68
N GLU A 398 -7.38 -3.44 -32.68
CA GLU A 398 -6.29 -3.51 -33.68
C GLU A 398 -4.91 -3.39 -33.05
N GLY A 399 -4.71 -2.40 -32.16
CA GLY A 399 -3.42 -2.14 -31.55
C GLY A 399 -2.95 -3.28 -30.64
N PHE A 400 -3.83 -3.90 -29.87
CA PHE A 400 -3.45 -5.08 -29.07
C PHE A 400 -3.11 -6.28 -29.97
N SER A 401 -3.84 -6.45 -31.09
CA SER A 401 -3.54 -7.50 -32.07
C SER A 401 -2.18 -7.30 -32.73
N ASP A 402 -1.81 -6.06 -33.05
CA ASP A 402 -0.46 -5.69 -33.50
C ASP A 402 0.61 -5.95 -32.41
N ILE A 403 0.35 -5.54 -31.17
CA ILE A 403 1.26 -5.74 -30.03
C ILE A 403 1.61 -7.23 -29.88
N PHE A 404 0.61 -8.10 -29.87
CA PHE A 404 0.83 -9.52 -29.68
C PHE A 404 1.39 -10.20 -30.93
N GLY A 405 0.97 -9.80 -32.13
CA GLY A 405 1.60 -10.24 -33.38
C GLY A 405 3.12 -10.00 -33.37
N CYS A 406 3.53 -8.77 -33.02
CA CYS A 406 4.92 -8.38 -32.85
C CYS A 406 5.63 -9.18 -31.73
N ALA A 407 5.03 -9.25 -30.53
CA ALA A 407 5.64 -9.96 -29.41
C ALA A 407 5.84 -11.47 -29.67
N ILE A 408 4.91 -12.10 -30.40
CA ILE A 408 5.00 -13.49 -30.84
C ILE A 408 6.12 -13.67 -31.86
N GLU A 409 6.32 -12.70 -32.76
CA GLU A 409 7.45 -12.72 -33.68
C GLU A 409 8.79 -12.63 -32.94
N PHE A 410 8.92 -11.71 -31.98
CA PHE A 410 10.11 -11.63 -31.11
C PHE A 410 10.33 -12.91 -30.30
N TYR A 411 9.26 -13.59 -29.88
CA TYR A 411 9.35 -14.87 -29.17
C TYR A 411 9.83 -16.02 -30.06
N ALA A 412 9.27 -16.17 -31.26
CA ALA A 412 9.53 -17.33 -32.10
C ALA A 412 10.70 -17.13 -33.09
N LYS A 413 10.98 -15.89 -33.51
CA LYS A 413 12.02 -15.53 -34.49
C LYS A 413 12.83 -14.30 -34.04
N PRO A 414 13.44 -14.29 -32.85
CA PRO A 414 14.09 -13.11 -32.26
C PRO A 414 15.19 -12.47 -33.14
N THR A 415 15.83 -13.24 -34.04
CA THR A 415 16.90 -12.74 -34.91
C THR A 415 16.40 -11.97 -36.14
N SER A 416 15.15 -12.19 -36.56
CA SER A 416 14.55 -11.52 -37.73
C SER A 416 13.35 -10.64 -37.36
N ALA A 417 12.87 -10.74 -36.12
CA ALA A 417 11.79 -9.92 -35.60
C ALA A 417 12.12 -8.43 -35.68
N ASN A 418 11.09 -7.64 -35.95
CA ASN A 418 11.18 -6.19 -36.09
C ASN A 418 9.89 -5.53 -35.55
N TRP A 419 9.81 -4.21 -35.62
CA TRP A 419 8.68 -3.44 -35.08
C TRP A 419 7.66 -3.02 -36.16
N THR A 420 7.58 -3.75 -37.28
CA THR A 420 6.63 -3.49 -38.36
C THR A 420 5.65 -4.64 -38.52
N MET A 421 4.49 -4.37 -39.15
CA MET A 421 3.45 -5.38 -39.39
C MET A 421 3.23 -5.62 -40.88
N GLY A 422 3.28 -6.89 -41.30
CA GLY A 422 2.98 -7.39 -42.63
C GLY A 422 4.10 -7.20 -43.66
N GLU A 423 5.33 -6.91 -43.24
CA GLU A 423 6.49 -6.67 -44.08
C GLU A 423 6.92 -7.89 -44.90
N ASN A 424 6.59 -9.09 -44.44
CA ASN A 424 6.83 -10.33 -45.19
C ASN A 424 5.78 -10.56 -46.31
N VAL A 425 4.61 -9.93 -46.21
CA VAL A 425 3.50 -10.12 -47.15
C VAL A 425 3.51 -9.09 -48.27
N GLY A 426 4.00 -7.88 -48.00
CA GLY A 426 4.13 -6.81 -48.98
C GLY A 426 4.89 -5.63 -48.38
N THR A 427 4.53 -4.41 -48.77
CA THR A 427 5.02 -3.23 -48.04
C THR A 427 4.39 -3.24 -46.66
N ALA A 428 5.22 -3.22 -45.61
CA ALA A 428 4.77 -3.17 -44.21
C ALA A 428 3.68 -2.09 -44.05
N SER A 429 2.53 -2.50 -43.54
CA SER A 429 1.32 -1.68 -43.49
C SER A 429 1.31 -0.74 -42.28
N ARG A 430 1.98 -1.14 -41.19
CA ARG A 430 2.05 -0.41 -39.92
C ARG A 430 3.46 -0.50 -39.32
N SER A 431 3.77 0.43 -38.42
CA SER A 431 5.03 0.47 -37.68
C SER A 431 4.75 0.84 -36.23
N LEU A 432 5.16 -0.02 -35.30
CA LEU A 432 5.07 0.23 -33.87
C LEU A 432 6.15 1.21 -33.41
N GLU A 433 7.34 1.17 -34.02
CA GLU A 433 8.44 2.09 -33.66
C GLU A 433 8.29 3.50 -34.24
N ASN A 434 7.55 3.64 -35.36
CA ASN A 434 7.32 4.93 -36.00
C ASN A 434 6.04 4.91 -36.87
N PRO A 435 4.84 5.03 -36.25
CA PRO A 435 3.56 5.04 -36.97
C PRO A 435 3.47 6.11 -38.07
N ASN A 436 4.08 7.28 -37.85
CA ASN A 436 4.04 8.40 -38.79
C ASN A 436 4.65 8.04 -40.16
N LEU A 437 5.65 7.15 -40.23
CA LEU A 437 6.20 6.65 -41.50
C LEU A 437 5.20 5.86 -42.35
N LYS A 438 4.11 5.40 -41.73
CA LYS A 438 3.01 4.65 -42.37
C LYS A 438 1.73 5.47 -42.47
N GLY A 439 1.78 6.76 -42.14
CA GLY A 439 0.62 7.64 -42.15
C GLY A 439 -0.39 7.33 -41.05
N GLN A 440 0.08 6.82 -39.91
CA GLN A 440 -0.71 6.59 -38.69
C GLN A 440 -0.23 7.52 -37.58
N PRO A 441 -1.10 7.98 -36.67
CA PRO A 441 -0.71 8.82 -35.54
C PRO A 441 0.15 8.04 -34.54
N ASP A 442 1.24 8.67 -34.08
CA ASP A 442 2.01 8.23 -32.90
C ASP A 442 1.61 8.98 -31.62
N THR A 443 0.81 10.04 -31.77
CA THR A 443 0.32 10.91 -30.70
C THR A 443 -1.21 11.05 -30.80
N TYR A 444 -1.92 10.96 -29.67
CA TYR A 444 -3.37 11.09 -29.58
C TYR A 444 -3.84 12.47 -30.07
N HIS A 445 -4.76 12.50 -31.05
CA HIS A 445 -5.14 13.70 -31.83
C HIS A 445 -3.96 14.46 -32.48
N GLY A 446 -2.83 13.78 -32.68
CA GLY A 446 -1.64 14.32 -33.33
C GLY A 446 -1.71 14.27 -34.85
N ASN A 447 -0.54 14.33 -35.48
CA ASN A 447 -0.40 14.18 -36.92
C ASN A 447 -0.97 12.83 -37.37
N TYR A 448 -1.61 12.81 -38.55
CA TYR A 448 -2.25 11.63 -39.13
C TYR A 448 -3.45 11.04 -38.35
N TRP A 449 -3.92 11.69 -37.28
CA TRP A 449 -5.14 11.27 -36.59
C TRP A 449 -6.36 11.23 -37.52
N TYR A 450 -7.13 10.15 -37.44
CA TYR A 450 -8.34 9.96 -38.25
C TYR A 450 -9.60 10.18 -37.42
N SER A 451 -10.48 11.06 -37.90
CA SER A 451 -11.76 11.42 -37.25
C SER A 451 -12.99 11.21 -38.15
N GLY A 452 -12.82 10.52 -39.28
CA GLY A 452 -13.91 10.18 -40.21
C GLY A 452 -14.64 8.89 -39.84
N THR A 453 -15.54 8.43 -40.71
CA THR A 453 -16.33 7.19 -40.51
C THR A 453 -15.84 6.00 -41.32
N GLY A 454 -14.87 6.20 -42.22
CA GLY A 454 -14.23 5.11 -42.96
C GLY A 454 -13.40 4.24 -42.01
N ASP A 455 -13.12 3.00 -42.43
CA ASP A 455 -12.34 2.06 -41.61
C ASP A 455 -12.91 1.91 -40.18
N TYR A 456 -14.23 1.84 -40.07
CA TYR A 456 -14.96 1.77 -38.80
C TYR A 456 -14.54 2.85 -37.80
N GLY A 457 -14.29 4.09 -38.26
CA GLY A 457 -13.77 5.15 -37.39
C GLY A 457 -12.24 5.23 -37.32
N GLY A 458 -11.54 4.62 -38.28
CA GLY A 458 -10.08 4.62 -38.37
C GLY A 458 -9.42 3.63 -37.42
N VAL A 459 -10.01 2.45 -37.21
CA VAL A 459 -9.49 1.45 -36.26
C VAL A 459 -8.06 1.02 -36.61
N HIS A 460 -7.75 0.79 -37.89
CA HIS A 460 -6.40 0.44 -38.32
C HIS A 460 -5.49 1.66 -38.41
N THR A 461 -6.03 2.88 -38.44
CA THR A 461 -5.22 4.10 -38.50
C THR A 461 -4.81 4.51 -37.11
N ASN A 462 -5.79 4.75 -36.23
CA ASN A 462 -5.58 5.27 -34.90
C ASN A 462 -4.91 4.26 -33.94
N SER A 463 -4.84 2.96 -34.28
CA SER A 463 -4.06 1.96 -33.53
C SER A 463 -2.58 2.32 -33.38
N GLY A 464 -2.05 3.18 -34.26
CA GLY A 464 -0.69 3.73 -34.19
C GLY A 464 -0.31 4.31 -32.82
N VAL A 465 -1.27 4.90 -32.09
CA VAL A 465 -1.02 5.47 -30.76
C VAL A 465 -0.69 4.37 -29.74
N LEU A 466 -1.49 3.30 -29.69
CA LEU A 466 -1.23 2.17 -28.79
C LEU A 466 0.06 1.42 -29.20
N ASN A 467 0.29 1.29 -30.50
CA ASN A 467 1.47 0.67 -31.08
C ASN A 467 2.76 1.37 -30.65
N TYR A 468 2.80 2.71 -30.72
CA TYR A 468 3.95 3.49 -30.28
C TYR A 468 4.11 3.51 -28.76
N TRP A 469 3.01 3.53 -28.00
CA TRP A 469 3.05 3.37 -26.55
C TRP A 469 3.73 2.05 -26.15
N PHE A 470 3.39 0.95 -26.81
CA PHE A 470 3.99 -0.36 -26.52
C PHE A 470 5.47 -0.41 -26.90
N TYR A 471 5.85 0.19 -28.03
CA TYR A 471 7.26 0.34 -28.42
C TYR A 471 8.05 1.13 -27.37
N LEU A 472 7.57 2.31 -26.97
CA LEU A 472 8.23 3.15 -25.96
C LEU A 472 8.33 2.44 -24.61
N THR A 473 7.27 1.74 -24.18
CA THR A 473 7.32 0.94 -22.95
C THR A 473 8.37 -0.16 -23.06
N SER A 474 8.48 -0.81 -24.22
CA SER A 474 9.41 -1.92 -24.43
C SER A 474 10.88 -1.48 -24.56
N GLN A 475 11.16 -0.49 -25.43
CA GLN A 475 12.51 -0.09 -25.83
C GLN A 475 12.99 1.21 -25.17
N GLY A 476 12.07 2.02 -24.63
CA GLY A 476 12.36 3.37 -24.19
C GLY A 476 12.49 4.34 -25.35
N GLY A 477 12.67 5.61 -25.02
CA GLY A 477 12.82 6.69 -26.00
C GLY A 477 12.66 8.06 -25.37
N SER A 478 13.19 9.09 -26.03
CA SER A 478 13.00 10.47 -25.62
C SER A 478 12.76 11.37 -26.82
N GLY A 479 12.04 12.45 -26.61
CA GLY A 479 11.68 13.37 -27.69
C GLY A 479 10.62 14.38 -27.28
N THR A 480 10.03 15.00 -28.29
CA THR A 480 8.90 15.92 -28.16
C THR A 480 7.78 15.40 -29.05
N ASN A 481 6.59 15.20 -28.51
CA ASN A 481 5.43 14.72 -29.28
C ASN A 481 4.72 15.86 -30.03
N ASP A 482 3.67 15.54 -30.80
CA ASP A 482 2.91 16.52 -31.59
C ASP A 482 2.21 17.61 -30.75
N LEU A 483 2.03 17.37 -29.44
CA LEU A 483 1.46 18.31 -28.47
C LEU A 483 2.52 19.19 -27.78
N ALA A 484 3.77 19.14 -28.25
CA ALA A 484 4.93 19.81 -27.66
C ALA A 484 5.31 19.33 -26.24
N HIS A 485 4.87 18.13 -25.84
CA HIS A 485 5.30 17.51 -24.57
C HIS A 485 6.68 16.87 -24.72
N ILE A 486 7.62 17.26 -23.86
CA ILE A 486 8.96 16.67 -23.81
C ILE A 486 8.92 15.45 -22.90
N TYR A 487 9.27 14.28 -23.43
CA TYR A 487 9.24 13.03 -22.68
C TYR A 487 10.58 12.30 -22.69
N ASN A 488 10.78 11.46 -21.67
CA ASN A 488 11.86 10.50 -21.57
C ASN A 488 11.32 9.23 -20.91
N VAL A 489 11.38 8.11 -21.62
CA VAL A 489 10.87 6.81 -21.19
C VAL A 489 12.04 5.83 -21.13
N THR A 490 12.22 5.19 -19.97
CA THR A 490 13.16 4.08 -19.80
C THR A 490 12.48 2.79 -20.23
N GLY A 491 13.05 2.05 -21.18
CA GLY A 491 12.47 0.80 -21.66
C GLY A 491 12.56 -0.31 -20.62
N ILE A 492 11.47 -1.05 -20.43
CA ILE A 492 11.38 -2.15 -19.45
C ILE A 492 11.50 -3.55 -20.07
N GLY A 493 11.69 -3.61 -21.39
CA GLY A 493 11.79 -4.84 -22.16
C GLY A 493 10.42 -5.40 -22.57
N ILE A 494 10.39 -6.06 -23.73
CA ILE A 494 9.16 -6.54 -24.37
C ILE A 494 8.42 -7.60 -23.54
N ASP A 495 9.13 -8.40 -22.74
CA ASP A 495 8.51 -9.41 -21.86
C ASP A 495 7.66 -8.77 -20.76
N LYS A 496 8.14 -7.69 -20.14
CA LYS A 496 7.36 -6.97 -19.11
C LYS A 496 6.24 -6.14 -19.75
N ALA A 497 6.55 -5.44 -20.85
CA ALA A 497 5.57 -4.65 -21.58
C ALA A 497 4.39 -5.52 -22.05
N SER A 498 4.66 -6.71 -22.61
CA SER A 498 3.61 -7.62 -23.07
C SER A 498 2.83 -8.27 -21.94
N ALA A 499 3.43 -8.52 -20.77
CA ALA A 499 2.69 -8.94 -19.58
C ALA A 499 1.70 -7.87 -19.09
N ILE A 500 2.09 -6.60 -19.15
CA ILE A 500 1.22 -5.46 -18.82
C ILE A 500 0.08 -5.37 -19.83
N ALA A 501 0.39 -5.38 -21.13
CA ALA A 501 -0.61 -5.36 -22.20
C ALA A 501 -1.59 -6.54 -22.08
N TYR A 502 -1.09 -7.74 -21.79
CA TYR A 502 -1.91 -8.94 -21.62
C TYR A 502 -2.86 -8.79 -20.44
N ARG A 503 -2.36 -8.40 -19.27
CA ARG A 503 -3.21 -8.21 -18.09
C ARG A 503 -4.25 -7.09 -18.33
N THR A 504 -3.89 -6.06 -19.08
CA THR A 504 -4.78 -4.93 -19.43
C THR A 504 -6.01 -5.42 -20.21
N ILE A 505 -5.80 -6.07 -21.36
CA ILE A 505 -6.91 -6.54 -22.22
C ILE A 505 -7.66 -7.76 -21.64
N THR A 506 -7.03 -8.53 -20.74
CA THR A 506 -7.66 -9.74 -20.18
C THR A 506 -8.51 -9.51 -18.94
N TYR A 507 -8.20 -8.49 -18.13
CA TYR A 507 -8.83 -8.32 -16.80
C TYR A 507 -9.44 -6.94 -16.53
N TYR A 508 -9.11 -5.91 -17.30
CA TYR A 508 -9.54 -4.54 -16.99
C TYR A 508 -10.37 -3.86 -18.08
N LEU A 509 -9.98 -4.02 -19.34
CA LEU A 509 -10.74 -3.42 -20.45
C LEU A 509 -12.10 -4.11 -20.62
N ASN A 510 -13.05 -3.35 -21.15
CA ASN A 510 -14.39 -3.81 -21.49
C ASN A 510 -14.78 -3.37 -22.90
N THR A 511 -15.96 -3.77 -23.35
CA THR A 511 -16.43 -3.63 -24.73
C THR A 511 -16.36 -2.21 -25.30
N SER A 512 -16.46 -1.18 -24.46
CA SER A 512 -16.49 0.23 -24.88
C SER A 512 -15.26 1.02 -24.45
N SER A 513 -14.19 0.36 -24.03
CA SER A 513 -13.01 1.05 -23.52
C SER A 513 -12.32 1.92 -24.57
N ASP A 514 -11.87 3.09 -24.13
CA ASP A 514 -11.20 4.11 -24.95
C ASP A 514 -9.71 4.29 -24.57
N TYR A 515 -9.01 5.23 -25.20
CA TYR A 515 -7.59 5.48 -24.91
C TYR A 515 -7.31 5.94 -23.47
N GLY A 516 -8.26 6.61 -22.83
CA GLY A 516 -8.18 7.01 -21.42
C GLY A 516 -8.30 5.83 -20.46
N ASP A 517 -9.19 4.88 -20.78
CA ASP A 517 -9.31 3.60 -20.09
C ASP A 517 -8.02 2.77 -20.24
N ALA A 518 -7.50 2.63 -21.48
CA ALA A 518 -6.27 1.91 -21.76
C ALA A 518 -5.08 2.44 -20.94
N ARG A 519 -4.96 3.77 -20.79
CA ARG A 519 -3.97 4.39 -19.89
C ARG A 519 -4.17 3.98 -18.44
N THR A 520 -5.35 4.23 -17.90
CA THR A 520 -5.67 3.97 -16.49
C THR A 520 -5.40 2.51 -16.13
N PHE A 521 -5.90 1.60 -16.95
CA PHE A 521 -5.88 0.18 -16.66
C PHE A 521 -4.55 -0.50 -16.95
N SER A 522 -3.75 -0.01 -17.89
CA SER A 522 -2.38 -0.51 -18.07
C SER A 522 -1.45 -0.05 -16.95
N ILE A 523 -1.64 1.15 -16.40
CA ILE A 523 -0.93 1.56 -15.18
C ILE A 523 -1.34 0.65 -14.01
N LEU A 524 -2.64 0.42 -13.78
CA LEU A 524 -3.09 -0.50 -12.73
C LEU A 524 -2.57 -1.94 -12.93
N ALA A 525 -2.62 -2.47 -14.15
CA ALA A 525 -2.07 -3.78 -14.48
C ALA A 525 -0.57 -3.86 -14.18
N CYS A 526 0.19 -2.80 -14.48
CA CYS A 526 1.60 -2.69 -14.13
C CYS A 526 1.82 -2.64 -12.62
N GLN A 527 1.01 -1.88 -11.89
CA GLN A 527 1.10 -1.77 -10.42
C GLN A 527 0.78 -3.09 -9.73
N ASP A 528 -0.17 -3.87 -10.26
CA ASP A 528 -0.48 -5.22 -9.77
C ASP A 528 0.67 -6.20 -9.98
N LEU A 529 1.38 -6.09 -11.11
CA LEU A 529 2.47 -6.99 -11.47
C LEU A 529 3.79 -6.63 -10.80
N TYR A 530 4.08 -5.33 -10.68
CA TYR A 530 5.42 -4.83 -10.33
C TYR A 530 5.42 -3.83 -9.16
N GLY A 531 4.26 -3.34 -8.75
CA GLY A 531 4.10 -2.39 -7.65
C GLY A 531 3.88 -0.95 -8.10
N GLY A 532 3.18 -0.18 -7.25
CA GLY A 532 2.81 1.23 -7.44
C GLY A 532 3.95 2.16 -7.86
N CYS A 533 5.16 1.86 -7.40
CA CYS A 533 6.35 2.70 -7.53
C CYS A 533 7.51 1.95 -8.19
N SER A 534 7.18 1.09 -9.13
CA SER A 534 8.15 0.35 -9.91
C SER A 534 8.72 1.22 -11.04
N GLU A 535 9.91 0.89 -11.53
CA GLU A 535 10.47 1.53 -12.74
C GLU A 535 9.55 1.27 -13.95
N GLU A 536 8.81 0.16 -13.91
CA GLU A 536 7.73 -0.19 -14.82
C GLU A 536 6.54 0.77 -14.74
N ALA A 537 6.07 1.12 -13.55
CA ALA A 537 4.96 2.06 -13.39
C ALA A 537 5.32 3.46 -13.89
N GLU A 538 6.56 3.90 -13.67
CA GLU A 538 7.09 5.15 -14.24
C GLU A 538 7.16 5.06 -15.77
N ALA A 539 7.76 4.00 -16.32
CA ALA A 539 7.91 3.81 -17.76
C ALA A 539 6.55 3.77 -18.49
N VAL A 540 5.58 3.01 -17.98
CA VAL A 540 4.23 2.91 -18.54
C VAL A 540 3.52 4.25 -18.51
N THR A 541 3.61 4.99 -17.39
CA THR A 541 2.97 6.30 -17.25
C THR A 541 3.60 7.32 -18.19
N ASN A 542 4.93 7.36 -18.25
CA ASN A 542 5.65 8.28 -19.13
C ASN A 542 5.48 7.92 -20.62
N ALA A 543 5.29 6.65 -20.96
CA ALA A 543 4.96 6.24 -22.33
C ALA A 543 3.56 6.74 -22.74
N TRP A 544 2.57 6.72 -21.84
CA TRP A 544 1.26 7.31 -22.12
C TRP A 544 1.32 8.84 -22.28
N TYR A 545 2.10 9.50 -21.41
CA TYR A 545 2.39 10.93 -21.56
C TYR A 545 3.05 11.25 -22.91
N ALA A 546 4.00 10.41 -23.35
CA ALA A 546 4.68 10.54 -24.62
C ALA A 546 3.72 10.46 -25.81
N VAL A 547 2.75 9.55 -25.79
CA VAL A 547 1.72 9.45 -26.84
C VAL A 547 0.55 10.43 -26.65
N GLY A 548 0.68 11.41 -25.74
CA GLY A 548 -0.26 12.53 -25.61
C GLY A 548 -1.47 12.28 -24.72
N ILE A 549 -1.44 11.25 -23.86
CA ILE A 549 -2.58 10.90 -22.99
C ILE A 549 -2.19 11.09 -21.52
N GLY A 550 -2.77 12.12 -20.92
CA GLY A 550 -2.64 12.53 -19.52
C GLY A 550 -1.23 12.94 -19.09
N ASP A 551 -1.04 13.18 -17.78
CA ASP A 551 0.20 13.74 -17.23
C ASP A 551 1.38 12.76 -17.14
N ALA A 552 2.59 13.32 -17.11
CA ALA A 552 3.83 12.61 -16.83
C ALA A 552 3.86 12.07 -15.40
N TRP A 553 4.69 11.06 -15.15
CA TRP A 553 4.92 10.51 -13.83
C TRP A 553 5.35 11.60 -12.84
N SER A 554 4.58 11.76 -11.75
CA SER A 554 4.96 12.61 -10.62
C SER A 554 4.85 11.81 -9.33
N VAL A 555 5.95 11.75 -8.57
CA VAL A 555 6.08 10.87 -7.41
C VAL A 555 5.00 11.19 -6.37
N THR A 556 4.17 10.20 -6.02
CA THR A 556 3.39 10.22 -4.78
C THR A 556 4.13 9.39 -3.75
N THR A 557 4.48 10.00 -2.62
CA THR A 557 5.32 9.39 -1.58
C THR A 557 4.67 8.12 -1.02
N THR A 558 5.50 7.19 -0.53
CA THR A 558 5.04 6.07 0.32
C THR A 558 4.27 6.65 1.51
N ILE A 559 3.13 6.06 1.87
CA ILE A 559 2.34 6.50 3.04
C ILE A 559 2.09 5.30 3.94
N ALA A 560 2.63 5.32 5.14
CA ALA A 560 2.44 4.29 6.14
C ALA A 560 1.13 4.54 6.91
N ASP A 561 0.24 3.55 6.92
CA ASP A 561 -0.91 3.56 7.83
C ASP A 561 -1.36 2.13 8.18
N PHE A 562 -2.00 1.99 9.33
CA PHE A 562 -2.55 0.72 9.80
C PHE A 562 -3.74 0.91 10.74
N THR A 563 -4.54 -0.13 10.91
CA THR A 563 -5.65 -0.13 11.85
C THR A 563 -5.72 -1.42 12.66
N THR A 564 -6.55 -1.41 13.69
CA THR A 564 -6.96 -2.58 14.48
C THR A 564 -8.40 -2.35 14.90
N CYS A 565 -9.12 -3.45 15.13
CA CYS A 565 -10.52 -3.39 15.51
C CYS A 565 -10.73 -2.89 16.95
N SER A 566 -10.02 -3.46 17.92
CA SER A 566 -10.06 -3.00 19.31
C SER A 566 -8.71 -2.51 19.77
N LYS A 567 -8.73 -1.32 20.39
CA LYS A 567 -7.57 -0.61 20.93
C LYS A 567 -7.47 -0.71 22.45
N MET A 568 -8.52 -1.19 23.12
CA MET A 568 -8.63 -1.22 24.57
C MET A 568 -8.96 -2.63 25.05
N TYR A 569 -8.18 -3.13 26.00
CA TYR A 569 -8.36 -4.45 26.62
C TYR A 569 -8.27 -4.32 28.13
N CYS A 570 -9.07 -5.11 28.85
CA CYS A 570 -9.19 -5.00 30.30
C CYS A 570 -8.26 -5.93 31.09
N SER A 571 -7.59 -6.87 30.41
CA SER A 571 -6.71 -7.86 31.04
C SER A 571 -5.67 -8.36 30.03
N ALA A 572 -4.51 -8.78 30.53
CA ALA A 572 -3.53 -9.53 29.77
C ALA A 572 -3.64 -11.05 30.08
N PRO A 573 -3.33 -11.96 29.13
CA PRO A 573 -2.86 -11.68 27.77
C PRO A 573 -3.98 -11.17 26.85
N ALA A 574 -3.66 -10.19 26.01
CA ALA A 574 -4.58 -9.65 25.00
C ALA A 574 -4.01 -9.86 23.59
N ALA A 575 -4.76 -10.58 22.76
CA ALA A 575 -4.42 -10.78 21.35
C ALA A 575 -5.02 -9.66 20.49
N VAL A 576 -4.19 -9.03 19.65
CA VAL A 576 -4.54 -7.91 18.79
C VAL A 576 -4.21 -8.28 17.35
N GLN A 577 -5.19 -8.15 16.46
CA GLN A 577 -4.97 -8.25 15.02
C GLN A 577 -4.73 -6.86 14.43
N PHE A 578 -3.64 -6.70 13.68
CA PHE A 578 -3.32 -5.47 12.95
C PHE A 578 -3.57 -5.64 11.46
N ASN A 579 -4.09 -4.59 10.84
CA ASN A 579 -4.37 -4.52 9.41
C ASN A 579 -3.60 -3.35 8.79
N ASN A 580 -2.71 -3.64 7.84
CA ASN A 580 -2.01 -2.62 7.06
C ASN A 580 -2.97 -1.96 6.06
N ILE A 581 -2.94 -0.63 6.01
CA ILE A 581 -3.66 0.19 5.02
C ILE A 581 -2.71 1.22 4.38
N SER A 582 -1.40 0.96 4.39
CA SER A 582 -0.36 1.81 3.79
C SER A 582 -0.50 1.85 2.26
N SER A 583 -0.23 3.02 1.67
CA SER A 583 -0.16 3.22 0.22
C SER A 583 1.27 3.14 -0.27
N HIS A 584 1.46 2.51 -1.44
CA HIS A 584 2.76 2.39 -2.10
C HIS A 584 3.83 1.68 -1.25
N ALA A 585 3.43 0.73 -0.39
CA ALA A 585 4.32 0.00 0.51
C ALA A 585 4.69 -1.40 -0.01
N ASN A 586 5.99 -1.71 -0.13
CA ASN A 586 6.47 -3.02 -0.57
C ASN A 586 6.92 -3.92 0.59
N THR A 587 7.49 -3.32 1.65
CA THR A 587 7.98 -4.05 2.82
C THR A 587 7.42 -3.46 4.10
N PHE A 588 7.27 -4.29 5.14
CA PHE A 588 6.63 -3.93 6.41
C PHE A 588 7.56 -4.29 7.57
N LYS A 589 7.66 -3.39 8.55
CA LYS A 589 8.30 -3.68 9.82
C LYS A 589 7.51 -3.07 10.97
N TRP A 590 6.91 -3.96 11.74
CA TRP A 590 6.10 -3.63 12.90
C TRP A 590 6.94 -3.64 14.17
N TYR A 591 6.67 -2.68 15.04
CA TYR A 591 7.13 -2.67 16.42
C TYR A 591 5.89 -2.50 17.29
N PHE A 592 5.63 -3.48 18.17
CA PHE A 592 4.39 -3.50 18.94
C PHE A 592 4.46 -2.71 20.25
N GLY A 593 5.63 -2.16 20.60
CA GLY A 593 5.83 -1.34 21.80
C GLY A 593 6.17 -2.13 23.07
N ASP A 594 6.22 -3.46 23.01
CA ASP A 594 6.57 -4.36 24.12
C ASP A 594 7.94 -5.06 23.92
N GLY A 595 8.69 -4.65 22.90
CA GLY A 595 9.96 -5.25 22.49
C GLY A 595 9.85 -6.27 21.35
N ASN A 596 8.64 -6.72 21.00
CA ASN A 596 8.42 -7.64 19.89
C ASN A 596 8.21 -6.91 18.55
N THR A 597 8.47 -7.60 17.44
CA THR A 597 8.37 -7.07 16.08
C THR A 597 7.77 -8.10 15.12
N SER A 598 7.31 -7.64 13.95
CA SER A 598 6.89 -8.52 12.85
C SER A 598 7.22 -7.89 11.49
N THR A 599 7.34 -8.72 10.45
CA THR A 599 7.49 -8.29 9.05
C THR A 599 6.32 -8.71 8.17
N GLU A 600 5.30 -9.32 8.76
CA GLU A 600 4.06 -9.66 8.04
C GLU A 600 3.28 -8.41 7.65
N SER A 601 2.51 -8.46 6.55
CA SER A 601 1.67 -7.32 6.14
C SER A 601 0.53 -7.06 7.14
N ASN A 602 -0.10 -8.12 7.69
CA ASN A 602 -1.21 -8.02 8.64
C ASN A 602 -0.98 -8.93 9.87
N PRO A 603 -0.10 -8.56 10.81
CA PRO A 603 0.30 -9.45 11.90
C PRO A 603 -0.75 -9.57 13.02
N SER A 604 -0.74 -10.72 13.69
CA SER A 604 -1.39 -10.91 15.00
C SER A 604 -0.35 -10.84 16.11
N HIS A 605 -0.59 -10.05 17.15
CA HIS A 605 0.34 -9.92 18.29
C HIS A 605 -0.37 -10.08 19.62
N THR A 606 0.26 -10.79 20.57
CA THR A 606 -0.28 -11.00 21.92
C THR A 606 0.54 -10.26 22.96
N TYR A 607 -0.08 -9.30 23.63
CA TYR A 607 0.52 -8.57 24.75
C TYR A 607 0.27 -9.30 26.06
N ASN A 608 1.36 -9.67 26.75
CA ASN A 608 1.30 -10.49 27.97
C ASN A 608 1.23 -9.68 29.27
N SER A 609 1.35 -8.36 29.20
CA SER A 609 1.37 -7.46 30.37
C SER A 609 0.34 -6.34 30.25
N LEU A 610 -0.04 -5.75 31.39
CA LEU A 610 -0.78 -4.50 31.41
C LEU A 610 0.15 -3.35 30.99
N GLY A 611 -0.36 -2.36 30.25
CA GLY A 611 0.41 -1.23 29.76
C GLY A 611 -0.26 -0.51 28.59
N ASN A 612 0.30 0.65 28.23
CA ASN A 612 0.00 1.31 26.97
C ASN A 612 1.17 1.04 26.01
N TYR A 613 0.85 0.69 24.78
CA TYR A 613 1.82 0.25 23.78
C TYR A 613 1.75 1.14 22.55
N ASP A 614 2.89 1.75 22.23
CA ASP A 614 3.10 2.47 20.98
C ASP A 614 3.32 1.45 19.86
N VAL A 615 2.48 1.49 18.84
CA VAL A 615 2.63 0.60 17.68
C VAL A 615 3.21 1.41 16.54
N LYS A 616 4.34 0.96 16.01
CA LYS A 616 4.99 1.57 14.85
C LYS A 616 4.97 0.61 13.68
N LEU A 617 4.54 1.10 12.53
CA LEU A 617 4.72 0.45 11.24
C LEU A 617 5.69 1.28 10.43
N VAL A 618 6.81 0.68 10.03
CA VAL A 618 7.70 1.22 9.00
C VAL A 618 7.39 0.50 7.70
N VAL A 619 7.14 1.26 6.65
CA VAL A 619 7.02 0.72 5.31
C VAL A 619 8.02 1.37 4.36
N ASN A 620 8.43 0.63 3.35
CA ASN A 620 9.30 1.12 2.28
C ASN A 620 8.68 0.74 0.94
N GLY A 621 8.47 1.76 0.11
CA GLY A 621 7.91 1.68 -1.25
C GLY A 621 8.97 1.73 -2.34
N SER A 622 10.21 1.37 -2.01
CA SER A 622 11.36 1.41 -2.92
C SER A 622 11.62 2.81 -3.47
N SER A 623 11.29 3.09 -4.74
CA SER A 623 11.52 4.39 -5.38
C SER A 623 10.63 5.50 -4.80
N CYS A 624 9.48 5.17 -4.23
CA CYS A 624 8.60 6.11 -3.52
C CYS A 624 9.05 6.40 -2.08
N GLY A 625 10.26 5.98 -1.71
CA GLY A 625 10.86 6.24 -0.40
C GLY A 625 10.35 5.32 0.70
N SER A 626 10.59 5.72 1.95
CA SER A 626 10.06 5.04 3.13
C SER A 626 9.17 5.99 3.89
N ASP A 627 8.14 5.44 4.49
CA ASP A 627 7.34 6.16 5.47
C ASP A 627 7.17 5.31 6.72
N SER A 628 6.89 5.94 7.84
CA SER A 628 6.54 5.21 9.05
C SER A 628 5.51 5.96 9.83
N VAL A 629 4.50 5.23 10.28
CA VAL A 629 3.52 5.74 11.22
C VAL A 629 3.76 5.12 12.58
N THR A 630 3.78 5.95 13.62
CA THR A 630 3.74 5.49 15.00
C THR A 630 2.43 5.97 15.60
N LYS A 631 1.59 5.02 16.02
CA LYS A 631 0.37 5.32 16.78
C LYS A 631 0.72 5.16 18.26
N ILE A 632 0.81 6.30 18.95
CA ILE A 632 1.18 6.39 20.36
C ILE A 632 0.03 5.87 21.23
N ALA A 633 0.35 5.07 22.24
CA ALA A 633 -0.58 4.39 23.14
C ALA A 633 -1.74 3.71 22.40
N PHE A 634 -1.45 3.18 21.20
CA PHE A 634 -2.46 2.70 20.29
C PHE A 634 -3.19 1.47 20.82
N ILE A 635 -2.48 0.61 21.57
CA ILE A 635 -3.08 -0.48 22.34
C ILE A 635 -2.94 -0.15 23.82
N SER A 636 -4.06 -0.16 24.53
CA SER A 636 -4.11 0.02 25.97
C SER A 636 -4.66 -1.24 26.65
N ILE A 637 -3.88 -1.79 27.58
CA ILE A 637 -4.25 -2.95 28.38
C ILE A 637 -4.23 -2.53 29.85
N SER A 638 -5.41 -2.34 30.42
CA SER A 638 -5.55 -1.91 31.81
C SER A 638 -6.83 -2.49 32.40
N VAL A 639 -6.80 -2.87 33.66
CA VAL A 639 -7.99 -3.29 34.42
C VAL A 639 -9.10 -2.24 34.44
N SER A 640 -8.78 -0.98 34.12
CA SER A 640 -9.74 0.12 34.00
C SER A 640 -10.38 0.23 32.60
N ASN A 641 -9.89 -0.47 31.58
CA ASN A 641 -10.43 -0.39 30.23
C ASN A 641 -11.73 -1.19 30.08
N PRO A 642 -12.65 -0.78 29.21
CA PRO A 642 -13.78 -1.63 28.84
C PRO A 642 -13.25 -2.92 28.20
N CYS A 643 -13.71 -4.08 28.68
CA CYS A 643 -13.39 -5.34 28.04
C CYS A 643 -14.11 -5.43 26.70
N PRO A 644 -13.43 -5.74 25.58
CA PRO A 644 -14.12 -6.18 24.37
C PRO A 644 -14.77 -7.53 24.65
N VAL A 645 -16.07 -7.61 24.38
CA VAL A 645 -16.89 -8.81 24.52
C VAL A 645 -17.50 -9.09 23.15
N ASN A 646 -17.53 -10.36 22.74
CA ASN A 646 -18.27 -10.77 21.56
C ASN A 646 -19.54 -11.49 22.00
N MET A 647 -20.62 -11.35 21.22
CA MET A 647 -21.78 -12.21 21.38
C MET A 647 -21.36 -13.67 21.24
N PRO A 648 -21.86 -14.59 22.08
CA PRO A 648 -21.65 -16.01 21.85
C PRO A 648 -22.35 -16.45 20.55
N GLN A 649 -21.95 -17.59 19.98
CA GLN A 649 -22.67 -18.18 18.85
C GLN A 649 -23.98 -18.86 19.31
N THR A 650 -23.97 -19.47 20.50
CA THR A 650 -25.14 -20.08 21.15
C THR A 650 -25.11 -19.88 22.68
N GLY A 651 -26.27 -19.92 23.32
CA GLY A 651 -26.38 -19.86 24.78
C GLY A 651 -26.38 -18.43 25.33
N GLY A 652 -26.10 -18.25 26.63
CA GLY A 652 -26.19 -16.95 27.29
C GLY A 652 -25.04 -16.66 28.24
N THR A 653 -24.61 -15.41 28.34
CA THR A 653 -23.65 -14.97 29.37
C THR A 653 -24.10 -13.70 30.06
N THR A 654 -23.71 -13.52 31.32
CA THR A 654 -24.02 -12.32 32.11
C THR A 654 -22.76 -11.51 32.37
N LYS A 655 -22.84 -10.19 32.18
CA LYS A 655 -21.79 -9.21 32.50
C LYS A 655 -22.25 -8.32 33.64
N THR A 656 -21.48 -8.26 34.72
CA THR A 656 -21.77 -7.45 35.90
C THR A 656 -21.00 -6.13 35.91
N THR A 657 -20.24 -5.82 34.85
CA THR A 657 -19.46 -4.59 34.74
C THR A 657 -20.32 -3.42 34.26
N CYS A 658 -20.10 -2.24 34.84
CA CYS A 658 -20.85 -1.02 34.51
C CYS A 658 -20.47 -0.38 33.16
N LYS A 659 -19.42 -0.88 32.50
CA LYS A 659 -19.01 -0.48 31.16
C LYS A 659 -18.41 -1.64 30.37
N GLY A 660 -18.47 -1.54 29.06
CA GLY A 660 -17.80 -2.45 28.14
C GLY A 660 -18.16 -2.16 26.69
N THR A 661 -17.46 -2.84 25.78
CA THR A 661 -17.74 -2.82 24.35
C THR A 661 -18.20 -4.21 23.95
N LEU A 662 -19.34 -4.28 23.28
CA LEU A 662 -19.93 -5.52 22.81
C LEU A 662 -19.95 -5.49 21.28
N TYR A 663 -19.32 -6.50 20.69
CA TYR A 663 -19.42 -6.84 19.28
C TYR A 663 -20.42 -7.98 19.09
N ASP A 664 -20.92 -8.13 17.89
CA ASP A 664 -21.66 -9.32 17.48
C ASP A 664 -20.77 -10.59 17.52
N SER A 665 -21.34 -11.71 17.10
CA SER A 665 -20.68 -13.03 17.12
C SER A 665 -19.41 -13.17 16.26
N GLY A 666 -19.25 -12.33 15.24
CA GLY A 666 -18.08 -12.25 14.37
C GLY A 666 -16.97 -11.34 14.91
N GLY A 667 -17.27 -10.57 15.97
CA GLY A 667 -16.36 -9.62 16.57
C GLY A 667 -16.07 -8.47 15.60
N CYS A 668 -14.93 -8.56 14.93
CA CYS A 668 -14.38 -7.53 14.06
C CYS A 668 -14.57 -7.81 12.56
N GLY A 669 -15.10 -8.98 12.22
CA GLY A 669 -15.54 -9.33 10.89
C GLY A 669 -17.06 -9.47 10.85
N ASP A 670 -17.58 -9.99 9.75
CA ASP A 670 -19.02 -10.20 9.62
C ASP A 670 -19.56 -11.15 10.69
N TYR A 671 -20.78 -10.90 11.19
CA TYR A 671 -21.39 -11.75 12.21
C TYR A 671 -21.55 -13.19 11.71
N GLN A 672 -21.62 -14.16 12.61
CA GLN A 672 -21.72 -15.56 12.23
C GLN A 672 -23.16 -15.93 11.84
N ASN A 673 -23.30 -16.83 10.87
CA ASN A 673 -24.57 -17.47 10.56
C ASN A 673 -25.05 -18.38 11.71
N SER A 674 -26.36 -18.59 11.78
CA SER A 674 -27.05 -19.54 12.65
C SER A 674 -26.78 -19.30 14.12
N THR A 675 -26.68 -18.01 14.49
CA THR A 675 -26.51 -17.61 15.88
C THR A 675 -27.86 -17.56 16.57
N ASP A 676 -27.89 -17.98 17.84
CA ASP A 676 -28.99 -17.69 18.75
C ASP A 676 -28.44 -17.62 20.17
N ALA A 677 -28.08 -16.42 20.58
CA ALA A 677 -27.35 -16.21 21.81
C ALA A 677 -27.74 -14.93 22.52
N THR A 678 -27.57 -14.92 23.85
CA THR A 678 -27.86 -13.78 24.71
C THR A 678 -26.65 -13.26 25.46
N ILE A 679 -26.62 -11.95 25.67
CA ILE A 679 -25.79 -11.31 26.70
C ILE A 679 -26.69 -10.48 27.60
N THR A 680 -26.61 -10.73 28.89
CA THR A 680 -27.29 -9.93 29.91
C THR A 680 -26.28 -9.02 30.60
N ILE A 681 -26.48 -7.71 30.52
CA ILE A 681 -25.73 -6.71 31.28
C ILE A 681 -26.52 -6.45 32.56
N SER A 682 -25.97 -6.83 33.71
CA SER A 682 -26.64 -6.75 35.02
C SER A 682 -25.63 -6.33 36.11
N PRO A 683 -25.21 -5.05 36.14
CA PRO A 683 -24.35 -4.51 37.19
C PRO A 683 -24.94 -4.69 38.58
N THR A 684 -24.08 -4.75 39.60
CA THR A 684 -24.48 -4.96 41.00
C THR A 684 -25.02 -3.71 41.69
N VAL A 685 -25.06 -2.58 40.98
CA VAL A 685 -25.52 -1.27 41.49
C VAL A 685 -26.83 -0.89 40.82
N ASP A 686 -27.76 -0.29 41.57
CA ASP A 686 -29.07 0.11 41.08
C ASP A 686 -28.98 1.39 40.23
N THR A 687 -28.77 1.22 38.94
CA THR A 687 -28.61 2.32 37.97
C THR A 687 -29.15 1.90 36.60
N THR A 688 -29.49 2.86 35.74
CA THR A 688 -29.89 2.53 34.36
C THR A 688 -28.68 2.25 33.48
N ILE A 689 -28.86 1.39 32.48
CA ILE A 689 -27.85 1.00 31.50
C ILE A 689 -28.17 1.71 30.19
N THR A 690 -27.20 2.46 29.67
CA THR A 690 -27.23 3.06 28.34
C THR A 690 -26.41 2.21 27.38
N LEU A 691 -27.03 1.73 26.31
CA LEU A 691 -26.36 1.21 25.12
C LEU A 691 -26.20 2.33 24.10
N ASN A 692 -25.00 2.45 23.55
CA ASN A 692 -24.66 3.37 22.48
C ASN A 692 -24.09 2.57 21.29
N PHE A 693 -24.88 2.40 20.25
CA PHE A 693 -24.49 1.70 19.02
C PHE A 693 -23.59 2.59 18.18
N VAL A 694 -22.40 2.08 17.88
CA VAL A 694 -21.40 2.71 17.01
C VAL A 694 -21.66 2.34 15.55
N SER A 695 -21.98 1.06 15.32
CA SER A 695 -22.31 0.53 13.99
C SER A 695 -23.42 -0.53 14.12
N PHE A 696 -24.19 -0.71 13.05
CA PHE A 696 -25.20 -1.75 12.95
C PHE A 696 -25.48 -2.09 11.49
N ASN A 697 -25.34 -3.37 11.13
CA ASN A 697 -25.55 -3.88 9.78
C ASN A 697 -25.90 -5.38 9.86
N PHE A 698 -27.19 -5.66 9.85
CA PHE A 698 -27.76 -7.01 9.85
C PHE A 698 -28.53 -7.24 8.56
N GLU A 699 -28.60 -8.48 8.08
CA GLU A 699 -29.42 -8.81 6.91
C GLU A 699 -30.86 -8.38 7.13
N LEU A 700 -31.33 -7.49 6.25
CA LEU A 700 -32.62 -6.82 6.40
C LEU A 700 -33.78 -7.83 6.39
N ASN A 701 -34.45 -7.94 7.53
CA ASN A 701 -35.61 -8.80 7.80
C ASN A 701 -35.35 -10.31 7.94
N TYR A 702 -34.10 -10.74 7.99
CA TYR A 702 -33.76 -12.15 8.19
C TYR A 702 -32.99 -12.33 9.49
N ASP A 703 -32.07 -11.41 9.77
CA ASP A 703 -31.27 -11.41 10.98
C ASP A 703 -31.67 -10.29 11.93
N TYR A 704 -31.60 -10.56 13.23
CA TYR A 704 -32.17 -9.68 14.24
C TYR A 704 -31.30 -9.52 15.48
N LEU A 705 -31.30 -8.30 15.99
CA LEU A 705 -30.90 -7.98 17.35
C LEU A 705 -32.14 -7.63 18.17
N TYR A 706 -32.38 -8.35 19.25
CA TYR A 706 -33.43 -8.08 20.21
C TYR A 706 -32.85 -7.48 21.48
N ILE A 707 -33.53 -6.49 22.04
CA ILE A 707 -33.11 -5.84 23.27
C ILE A 707 -34.27 -5.84 24.25
N TYR A 708 -34.06 -6.42 25.43
CA TYR A 708 -35.05 -6.62 26.48
C TYR A 708 -34.67 -5.82 27.73
N ASP A 709 -35.64 -5.11 28.30
CA ASP A 709 -35.51 -4.28 29.48
C ASP A 709 -35.58 -5.12 30.77
N GLY A 710 -34.53 -5.90 31.01
CA GLY A 710 -34.39 -6.73 32.21
C GLY A 710 -33.46 -7.93 32.01
N PRO A 711 -33.38 -8.83 33.01
CA PRO A 711 -32.35 -9.85 33.08
C PRO A 711 -32.56 -11.05 32.14
N THR A 712 -33.69 -11.14 31.42
CA THR A 712 -34.00 -12.31 30.58
C THR A 712 -34.75 -11.92 29.30
N THR A 713 -34.88 -12.86 28.36
CA THR A 713 -35.74 -12.70 27.17
C THR A 713 -37.25 -12.74 27.48
N LEU A 714 -37.64 -12.95 28.75
CA LEU A 714 -39.02 -12.79 29.23
C LEU A 714 -39.31 -11.36 29.73
N SER A 715 -38.27 -10.53 29.88
CA SER A 715 -38.41 -9.12 30.22
C SER A 715 -39.05 -8.33 29.08
N PRO A 716 -39.60 -7.12 29.33
CA PRO A 716 -40.22 -6.30 28.28
C PRO A 716 -39.28 -6.07 27.09
N LEU A 717 -39.73 -6.35 25.86
CA LEU A 717 -38.94 -6.11 24.66
C LEU A 717 -38.91 -4.59 24.36
N ILE A 718 -37.72 -3.99 24.36
CA ILE A 718 -37.50 -2.60 23.93
C ILE A 718 -37.63 -2.51 22.41
N GLY A 719 -36.98 -3.43 21.69
CA GLY A 719 -37.06 -3.44 20.24
C GLY A 719 -36.40 -4.64 19.59
N ARG A 720 -36.77 -4.83 18.32
CA ARG A 720 -36.20 -5.80 17.39
C ARG A 720 -35.66 -5.04 16.18
N TYR A 721 -34.37 -5.21 15.89
CA TYR A 721 -33.64 -4.41 14.92
C TYR A 721 -32.99 -5.28 13.86
N THR A 722 -32.89 -4.77 12.64
CA THR A 722 -32.34 -5.42 11.43
C THR A 722 -31.97 -4.34 10.41
N GLY A 723 -31.23 -4.68 9.34
CA GLY A 723 -30.75 -3.71 8.35
C GLY A 723 -29.58 -2.87 8.85
N THR A 724 -29.42 -1.68 8.26
CA THR A 724 -28.28 -0.77 8.52
C THR A 724 -28.61 0.41 9.45
N ASN A 725 -29.88 0.56 9.84
CA ASN A 725 -30.28 1.65 10.73
C ASN A 725 -29.87 1.33 12.16
N LEU A 726 -29.23 2.30 12.82
CA LEU A 726 -28.86 2.14 14.23
C LEU A 726 -30.09 1.84 15.11
N PRO A 727 -30.01 0.84 16.00
CA PRO A 727 -31.08 0.52 16.94
C PRO A 727 -31.52 1.74 17.74
N ASN A 728 -32.81 2.09 17.64
CA ASN A 728 -33.41 3.27 18.27
C ASN A 728 -32.67 4.60 17.97
N GLY A 729 -32.08 4.73 16.78
CA GLY A 729 -31.29 5.93 16.42
C GLY A 729 -29.92 6.01 17.10
N GLY A 730 -29.44 4.90 17.67
CA GLY A 730 -28.10 4.77 18.25
C GLY A 730 -28.07 4.61 19.76
N ILE A 731 -29.10 5.06 20.48
CA ILE A 731 -29.10 5.05 21.95
C ILE A 731 -30.31 4.31 22.52
N ILE A 732 -30.07 3.39 23.44
CA ILE A 732 -31.10 2.68 24.21
C ILE A 732 -30.79 2.77 25.69
N ILE A 733 -31.78 3.09 26.51
CA ILE A 733 -31.64 3.24 27.97
C ILE A 733 -32.60 2.26 28.63
N SER A 734 -32.12 1.42 29.54
CA SER A 734 -32.95 0.52 30.35
C SER A 734 -33.73 1.28 31.43
N SER A 735 -34.85 0.72 31.87
CA SER A 735 -35.64 1.25 32.99
C SER A 735 -35.06 0.88 34.36
N GLY A 736 -34.20 -0.14 34.41
CA GLY A 736 -33.60 -0.67 35.63
C GLY A 736 -32.14 -1.12 35.46
N ASN A 737 -31.63 -1.85 36.45
CA ASN A 737 -30.23 -2.27 36.57
C ASN A 737 -29.84 -3.51 35.76
N SER A 738 -30.68 -3.93 34.81
CA SER A 738 -30.43 -5.11 33.99
C SER A 738 -31.04 -4.94 32.60
N LEU A 739 -30.32 -5.42 31.58
CA LEU A 739 -30.75 -5.42 30.19
C LEU A 739 -30.21 -6.67 29.48
N THR A 740 -31.02 -7.30 28.63
CA THR A 740 -30.63 -8.50 27.89
C THR A 740 -30.67 -8.23 26.39
N ILE A 741 -29.57 -8.57 25.71
CA ILE A 741 -29.38 -8.46 24.27
C ILE A 741 -29.41 -9.88 23.72
N ARG A 742 -30.17 -10.13 22.66
CA ARG A 742 -30.20 -11.41 21.95
C ARG A 742 -29.90 -11.20 20.48
N GLN A 743 -28.89 -11.90 19.97
CA GLN A 743 -28.60 -11.95 18.55
C GLN A 743 -29.18 -13.23 17.97
N THR A 744 -29.86 -13.11 16.83
CA THR A 744 -30.26 -14.26 16.01
C THR A 744 -29.88 -14.04 14.55
N SER A 745 -29.31 -15.07 13.92
CA SER A 745 -29.07 -15.06 12.47
C SER A 745 -29.50 -16.36 11.80
N ASP A 746 -29.83 -16.29 10.52
CA ASP A 746 -30.20 -17.42 9.69
C ASP A 746 -28.97 -18.15 9.10
N ALA A 747 -29.12 -19.03 8.11
CA ALA A 747 -28.01 -19.85 7.61
C ALA A 747 -27.15 -19.19 6.51
N ALA A 748 -27.50 -17.98 6.04
CA ALA A 748 -26.82 -17.30 4.94
C ALA A 748 -26.78 -15.78 5.14
N VAL A 749 -25.99 -15.10 4.29
CA VAL A 749 -25.88 -13.64 4.23
C VAL A 749 -25.52 -13.00 5.58
N VAL A 750 -24.22 -12.82 5.76
CA VAL A 750 -23.67 -12.10 6.90
C VAL A 750 -23.24 -10.71 6.45
N ALA A 751 -23.21 -9.78 7.38
CA ALA A 751 -22.71 -8.44 7.16
C ALA A 751 -21.90 -7.98 8.37
N SER A 752 -21.43 -6.73 8.35
CA SER A 752 -20.47 -6.21 9.33
C SER A 752 -20.98 -6.13 10.78
N GLY A 753 -22.23 -6.52 11.04
CA GLY A 753 -22.74 -6.76 12.38
C GLY A 753 -22.92 -5.48 13.20
N PHE A 754 -22.61 -5.53 14.50
CA PHE A 754 -22.78 -4.37 15.36
C PHE A 754 -21.61 -4.19 16.31
N GLU A 755 -21.26 -2.93 16.55
CA GLU A 755 -20.46 -2.51 17.69
C GLU A 755 -21.35 -1.62 18.57
N LEU A 756 -21.40 -1.94 19.87
CA LEU A 756 -22.02 -1.06 20.85
C LEU A 756 -21.16 -0.91 22.08
N ASN A 757 -21.28 0.24 22.72
CA ASN A 757 -20.72 0.51 24.03
C ASN A 757 -21.85 0.55 25.05
N TRP A 758 -21.72 -0.14 26.17
CA TRP A 758 -22.63 0.05 27.29
C TRP A 758 -21.96 0.83 28.41
N ALA A 759 -22.74 1.68 29.07
CA ALA A 759 -22.35 2.43 30.25
C ALA A 759 -23.55 2.60 31.18
N CYS A 760 -23.31 2.65 32.48
CA CYS A 760 -24.34 3.05 33.45
C CYS A 760 -24.51 4.59 33.49
N ALA A 761 -25.60 5.09 34.08
CA ALA A 761 -25.91 6.53 34.14
C ALA A 761 -24.79 7.42 34.76
N SER A 762 -24.77 8.71 34.36
CA SER A 762 -23.74 9.72 34.62
C SER A 762 -23.47 10.03 36.09
N SER A 763 -22.20 10.33 36.42
CA SER A 763 -21.81 10.88 37.71
C SER A 763 -22.33 12.32 37.89
N GLU A 764 -23.05 12.57 38.96
CA GLU A 764 -23.64 13.87 39.27
C GLU A 764 -22.81 14.62 40.31
N TRP A 765 -22.48 15.88 40.05
CA TRP A 765 -21.81 16.72 41.03
C TRP A 765 -22.79 17.11 42.14
N THR A 766 -22.51 16.70 43.37
CA THR A 766 -23.28 17.06 44.56
C THR A 766 -22.69 18.26 45.28
N GLY A 767 -21.36 18.43 45.21
CA GLY A 767 -20.64 19.49 45.92
C GLY A 767 -20.79 19.39 47.45
N ALA A 768 -21.01 18.18 47.98
CA ALA A 768 -21.40 17.99 49.38
C ALA A 768 -20.30 18.39 50.39
N THR A 769 -19.02 18.31 50.00
CA THR A 769 -17.89 18.47 50.95
C THR A 769 -16.97 19.63 50.63
N SER A 770 -16.72 19.93 49.34
CA SER A 770 -15.84 21.01 48.91
C SER A 770 -16.10 21.41 47.45
N THR A 771 -15.35 22.39 46.94
CA THR A 771 -15.33 22.75 45.52
C THR A 771 -14.38 21.88 44.69
N ASP A 772 -13.51 21.07 45.29
CA ASP A 772 -12.43 20.36 44.57
C ASP A 772 -12.96 19.16 43.78
N TRP A 773 -12.79 19.20 42.45
CA TRP A 773 -13.20 18.14 41.52
C TRP A 773 -12.68 16.76 41.91
N ASN A 774 -11.48 16.70 42.50
CA ASN A 774 -10.78 15.45 42.80
C ASN A 774 -11.22 14.78 44.11
N ILE A 775 -12.23 15.31 44.80
CA ILE A 775 -12.77 14.68 46.01
C ILE A 775 -13.97 13.81 45.65
N ALA A 776 -13.82 12.50 45.82
CA ALA A 776 -14.84 11.49 45.51
C ALA A 776 -16.19 11.77 46.21
N ALA A 777 -16.18 12.31 47.43
CA ALA A 777 -17.39 12.65 48.19
C ALA A 777 -18.23 13.80 47.60
N ASN A 778 -17.70 14.55 46.62
CA ASN A 778 -18.46 15.57 45.89
C ASN A 778 -19.26 15.02 44.70
N TRP A 779 -19.21 13.70 44.48
CA TRP A 779 -19.83 13.02 43.35
C TRP A 779 -20.90 12.02 43.82
N ASN A 780 -21.89 11.77 42.95
CA ASN A 780 -22.83 10.66 43.08
C ASN A 780 -22.81 9.83 41.78
N PRO A 781 -22.37 8.56 41.82
CA PRO A 781 -21.82 7.86 42.98
C PRO A 781 -20.50 8.50 43.47
N ALA A 782 -20.11 8.24 44.72
CA ALA A 782 -18.96 8.87 45.39
C ALA A 782 -17.60 8.43 44.84
N THR A 783 -17.34 8.76 43.57
CA THR A 783 -16.17 8.42 42.78
C THR A 783 -15.80 9.61 41.90
N VAL A 784 -14.51 9.95 41.84
CA VAL A 784 -14.03 11.03 40.96
C VAL A 784 -14.18 10.59 39.49
N PRO A 785 -14.81 11.40 38.63
CA PRO A 785 -14.96 11.10 37.21
C PRO A 785 -13.62 10.90 36.52
N THR A 786 -13.60 9.91 35.64
CA THR A 786 -12.53 9.57 34.70
C THR A 786 -12.99 9.86 33.28
N GLN A 787 -12.10 9.69 32.30
CA GLN A 787 -12.44 9.84 30.88
C GLN A 787 -13.60 8.95 30.39
N ALA A 788 -14.01 7.92 31.15
CA ALA A 788 -15.15 7.07 30.85
C ALA A 788 -16.49 7.60 31.39
N ASP A 789 -16.47 8.55 32.32
CA ASP A 789 -17.64 8.95 33.09
C ASP A 789 -18.30 10.19 32.48
N ASN A 790 -19.61 10.09 32.20
CA ASN A 790 -20.41 11.27 31.87
C ASN A 790 -20.66 12.07 33.14
N VAL A 791 -20.57 13.39 33.06
CA VAL A 791 -20.71 14.30 34.18
C VAL A 791 -21.89 15.25 34.00
N ASN A 792 -22.73 15.36 35.02
CA ASN A 792 -23.76 16.40 35.14
C ASN A 792 -23.40 17.37 36.27
N ILE A 793 -23.37 18.67 36.00
CA ILE A 793 -23.21 19.72 37.01
C ILE A 793 -24.56 20.42 37.18
N PRO A 794 -25.32 20.11 38.25
CA PRO A 794 -26.62 20.71 38.51
C PRO A 794 -26.50 22.12 39.09
N TRP A 795 -27.58 22.88 38.95
CA TRP A 795 -27.74 24.16 39.63
C TRP A 795 -28.17 23.94 41.08
N GLY A 796 -27.86 24.89 41.96
CA GLY A 796 -28.29 24.86 43.37
C GLY A 796 -27.40 24.04 44.31
N VAL A 797 -26.24 23.56 43.85
CA VAL A 797 -25.24 22.89 44.70
C VAL A 797 -24.55 23.88 45.64
N SER A 798 -24.24 23.45 46.86
CA SER A 798 -23.60 24.30 47.88
C SER A 798 -22.17 24.71 47.53
N ASN A 799 -21.42 23.80 46.89
CA ASN A 799 -20.06 24.07 46.42
C ASN A 799 -19.97 23.77 44.92
N ALA A 800 -19.74 24.78 44.09
CA ALA A 800 -19.55 24.59 42.66
C ALA A 800 -18.17 23.97 42.35
N PRO A 801 -18.04 23.13 41.30
CA PRO A 801 -16.79 22.43 41.00
C PRO A 801 -15.68 23.36 40.50
N HIS A 802 -14.48 23.13 41.02
CA HIS A 802 -13.20 23.71 40.63
C HIS A 802 -12.23 22.60 40.21
N ILE A 803 -11.69 22.72 39.00
CA ILE A 803 -10.61 21.85 38.52
C ILE A 803 -9.30 22.28 39.19
N THR A 804 -8.70 21.37 39.94
CA THR A 804 -7.43 21.55 40.66
C THR A 804 -6.29 20.71 40.08
N SER A 805 -6.59 19.85 39.10
CA SER A 805 -5.69 18.89 38.48
C SER A 805 -4.66 19.54 37.56
N ASN A 806 -3.41 19.07 37.60
CA ASN A 806 -2.31 19.63 36.81
C ASN A 806 -2.39 19.16 35.34
N PRO A 807 -1.85 19.91 34.36
CA PRO A 807 -1.85 19.53 32.95
C PRO A 807 -1.23 18.17 32.61
N ASN A 808 -0.26 17.68 33.39
CA ASN A 808 0.33 16.34 33.22
C ASN A 808 -0.56 15.20 33.76
N ALA A 809 -1.60 15.54 34.52
CA ALA A 809 -2.58 14.62 35.06
C ALA A 809 -3.94 15.36 35.16
N PRO A 810 -4.54 15.71 34.00
CA PRO A 810 -5.72 16.58 33.96
C PRO A 810 -6.92 15.91 34.64
N ALA A 811 -7.90 16.70 35.07
CA ALA A 811 -9.22 16.17 35.37
C ALA A 811 -9.85 15.65 34.07
N GLN A 812 -10.66 14.59 34.14
CA GLN A 812 -11.18 13.95 32.94
C GLN A 812 -12.66 13.61 33.09
N CYS A 813 -13.37 13.66 31.97
CA CYS A 813 -14.72 13.12 31.83
C CYS A 813 -14.95 12.71 30.36
N ASN A 814 -15.99 11.89 30.13
CA ASN A 814 -16.47 11.58 28.79
C ASN A 814 -17.29 12.75 28.24
N ASN A 815 -18.59 12.81 28.53
CA ASN A 815 -19.43 13.99 28.24
C ASN A 815 -19.58 14.86 29.48
N ILE A 816 -19.75 16.17 29.31
CA ILE A 816 -20.09 17.06 30.42
C ILE A 816 -21.26 17.98 30.08
N LYS A 817 -22.19 18.10 31.02
CA LYS A 817 -23.31 19.03 30.97
C LYS A 817 -23.27 19.99 32.15
N ILE A 818 -23.12 21.29 31.88
CA ILE A 818 -23.28 22.36 32.86
C ILE A 818 -24.71 22.88 32.74
N ASN A 819 -25.53 22.64 33.76
CA ASN A 819 -26.94 23.08 33.73
C ASN A 819 -27.08 24.59 33.87
N ALA A 820 -28.23 25.11 33.43
CA ALA A 820 -28.53 26.54 33.51
C ALA A 820 -28.39 27.05 34.96
N GLY A 821 -27.61 28.11 35.15
CA GLY A 821 -27.28 28.67 36.46
C GLY A 821 -26.12 27.99 37.21
N ALA A 822 -25.66 26.81 36.78
CA ALA A 822 -24.51 26.13 37.38
C ALA A 822 -23.17 26.74 36.91
N ILE A 823 -22.10 26.53 37.69
CA ILE A 823 -20.77 27.09 37.41
C ILE A 823 -19.72 25.98 37.46
N LEU A 824 -18.83 25.93 36.47
CA LEU A 824 -17.59 25.14 36.49
C LEU A 824 -16.38 26.06 36.35
N THR A 825 -15.39 25.92 37.22
CA THR A 825 -14.15 26.72 37.16
C THR A 825 -12.94 25.84 36.86
N ILE A 826 -12.16 26.17 35.83
CA ILE A 826 -10.82 25.65 35.62
C ILE A 826 -9.84 26.66 36.21
N ASN A 827 -9.14 26.29 37.30
CA ASN A 827 -8.18 27.17 37.94
C ASN A 827 -6.94 27.41 37.05
N ALA A 828 -6.22 28.49 37.31
CA ALA A 828 -5.00 28.81 36.57
C ALA A 828 -3.94 27.71 36.69
N GLY A 829 -3.30 27.36 35.58
CA GLY A 829 -2.34 26.26 35.50
C GLY A 829 -2.94 24.87 35.71
N LYS A 830 -4.28 24.73 35.69
CA LYS A 830 -5.00 23.46 35.84
C LYS A 830 -5.69 23.04 34.55
N ALA A 831 -5.99 21.75 34.42
CA ALA A 831 -6.42 21.18 33.15
C ALA A 831 -7.63 20.24 33.27
N LEU A 832 -8.54 20.35 32.29
CA LEU A 832 -9.68 19.46 32.10
C LEU A 832 -9.71 18.92 30.67
N THR A 833 -9.80 17.60 30.54
CA THR A 833 -10.04 16.89 29.28
C THR A 833 -11.49 16.38 29.23
N ILE A 834 -12.20 16.68 28.15
CA ILE A 834 -13.54 16.17 27.84
C ILE A 834 -13.42 15.32 26.58
N ALA A 835 -13.60 14.00 26.70
CA ALA A 835 -13.43 13.09 25.56
C ALA A 835 -14.61 13.12 24.57
N GLY A 836 -15.79 13.45 25.06
CA GLY A 836 -17.03 13.52 24.30
C GLY A 836 -17.57 14.94 24.18
N ASN A 837 -18.90 15.04 24.13
CA ASN A 837 -19.65 16.28 23.94
C ASN A 837 -19.65 17.15 25.20
N TYR A 838 -19.64 18.46 24.96
CA TYR A 838 -19.71 19.49 25.98
C TYR A 838 -20.96 20.34 25.79
N ILE A 839 -21.90 20.27 26.74
CA ILE A 839 -23.12 21.08 26.75
C ILE A 839 -22.98 22.15 27.85
N ASN A 840 -22.82 23.40 27.46
CA ASN A 840 -22.77 24.53 28.38
C ASN A 840 -24.09 25.32 28.38
N ASN A 841 -24.96 25.10 29.36
CA ASN A 841 -26.12 25.96 29.60
C ASN A 841 -25.92 26.90 30.79
N GLY A 842 -24.83 26.73 31.57
CA GLY A 842 -24.49 27.53 32.74
C GLY A 842 -23.32 28.48 32.49
N THR A 843 -22.33 28.48 33.38
CA THR A 843 -21.09 29.25 33.26
C THR A 843 -19.86 28.36 33.35
N LEU A 844 -18.99 28.44 32.34
CA LEU A 844 -17.62 27.91 32.41
C LEU A 844 -16.64 29.07 32.61
N ALA A 845 -15.75 28.97 33.60
CA ALA A 845 -14.71 29.95 33.86
C ALA A 845 -13.31 29.32 33.74
N ILE A 846 -12.53 29.72 32.74
CA ILE A 846 -11.13 29.29 32.56
C ILE A 846 -10.22 30.42 33.06
N LYS A 847 -9.45 30.16 34.12
CA LYS A 847 -8.62 31.15 34.80
C LYS A 847 -7.18 31.18 34.28
N SER A 848 -6.52 32.32 34.36
CA SER A 848 -5.11 32.53 34.01
C SER A 848 -4.45 33.36 35.11
N ALA A 849 -3.17 33.10 35.38
CA ALA A 849 -2.35 33.80 36.36
C ALA A 849 -0.90 33.87 35.88
N ALA A 850 -0.03 34.58 36.61
CA ALA A 850 1.39 34.71 36.30
C ALA A 850 2.13 33.36 36.14
N LEU A 851 1.64 32.32 36.82
CA LEU A 851 2.22 30.97 36.83
C LEU A 851 1.52 30.00 35.89
N GLY A 852 0.64 30.45 34.99
CA GLY A 852 0.09 29.61 33.93
C GLY A 852 -1.39 29.84 33.63
N ASP A 853 -1.82 29.22 32.54
CA ASP A 853 -3.18 29.29 32.02
C ASP A 853 -3.96 28.02 32.37
N GLY A 854 -5.24 28.17 32.66
CA GLY A 854 -6.19 27.06 32.68
C GLY A 854 -6.32 26.48 31.28
N SER A 855 -6.48 25.15 31.20
CA SER A 855 -6.45 24.44 29.93
C SER A 855 -7.67 23.55 29.78
N LEU A 856 -8.37 23.69 28.66
CA LEU A 856 -9.52 22.87 28.31
C LEU A 856 -9.26 22.17 26.97
N LEU A 857 -9.31 20.84 26.96
CA LEU A 857 -9.35 20.03 25.75
C LEU A 857 -10.72 19.39 25.61
N THR A 858 -11.30 19.47 24.41
CA THR A 858 -12.61 18.90 24.10
C THR A 858 -12.55 18.21 22.75
N ASN A 859 -12.90 16.93 22.68
CA ASN A 859 -12.87 16.16 21.43
C ASN A 859 -14.25 16.04 20.75
N GLY A 860 -15.35 16.35 21.44
CA GLY A 860 -16.71 16.36 20.89
C GLY A 860 -17.27 17.75 20.56
N THR A 861 -18.57 17.79 20.25
CA THR A 861 -19.27 19.03 19.89
C THR A 861 -19.51 19.89 21.13
N ILE A 862 -19.27 21.19 21.01
CA ILE A 862 -19.62 22.19 22.03
C ILE A 862 -20.97 22.79 21.66
N THR A 863 -21.95 22.68 22.56
CA THR A 863 -23.31 23.21 22.37
C THR A 863 -23.82 23.90 23.63
N GLY A 864 -24.98 24.56 23.55
CA GLY A 864 -25.66 25.19 24.68
C GLY A 864 -25.67 26.71 24.63
N THR A 865 -26.47 27.32 25.51
CA THR A 865 -26.74 28.76 25.54
C THR A 865 -26.04 29.49 26.70
N GLY A 866 -25.16 28.78 27.41
CA GLY A 866 -24.44 29.28 28.57
C GLY A 866 -23.33 30.28 28.23
N THR A 867 -22.72 30.85 29.25
CA THR A 867 -21.61 31.79 29.10
C THR A 867 -20.28 31.08 29.33
N THR A 868 -19.30 31.29 28.46
CA THR A 868 -17.90 30.94 28.76
C THR A 868 -17.11 32.20 29.05
N LYS A 869 -16.30 32.16 30.11
CA LYS A 869 -15.40 33.25 30.54
C LYS A 869 -13.98 32.73 30.55
N VAL A 870 -13.13 33.22 29.65
CA VAL A 870 -11.70 32.89 29.61
C VAL A 870 -10.92 34.12 30.05
N THR A 871 -10.06 33.99 31.04
CA THR A 871 -9.22 35.10 31.49
C THR A 871 -7.79 34.96 30.97
N ARG A 872 -7.11 36.08 30.71
CA ARG A 872 -5.70 36.10 30.27
C ARG A 872 -4.87 37.01 31.17
N TYR A 873 -3.85 36.50 31.84
CA TYR A 873 -2.95 37.31 32.67
C TYR A 873 -1.98 38.11 31.81
N ILE A 874 -1.85 39.41 32.10
CA ILE A 874 -0.97 40.36 31.41
C ILE A 874 -0.13 41.08 32.47
N ALA A 875 1.19 40.94 32.39
CA ALA A 875 2.13 41.58 33.30
C ALA A 875 2.33 43.08 32.98
N SER A 876 2.50 43.91 34.00
CA SER A 876 2.78 45.35 33.87
C SER A 876 4.14 45.65 33.21
N ASN A 877 4.22 46.79 32.53
CA ASN A 877 5.43 47.41 31.96
C ASN A 877 6.17 46.51 30.97
N LYS A 878 5.41 45.69 30.22
CA LYS A 878 5.93 44.75 29.23
C LYS A 878 4.98 44.68 28.04
N TRP A 879 5.55 44.47 26.85
CA TRP A 879 4.78 44.10 25.66
C TRP A 879 4.34 42.64 25.76
N HIS A 880 3.15 42.34 25.23
CA HIS A 880 2.60 41.00 25.11
C HIS A 880 2.04 40.81 23.70
N LEU A 881 2.13 39.59 23.18
CA LEU A 881 1.39 39.20 21.97
C LEU A 881 0.18 38.37 22.40
N VAL A 882 -1.01 38.79 22.02
CA VAL A 882 -2.28 38.22 22.49
C VAL A 882 -3.18 37.83 21.32
N SER A 883 -4.11 36.91 21.57
CA SER A 883 -5.16 36.53 20.64
C SER A 883 -6.46 36.25 21.40
N SER A 884 -7.56 36.13 20.67
CA SER A 884 -8.87 35.84 21.24
C SER A 884 -9.14 34.33 21.32
N PRO A 885 -9.41 33.77 22.53
CA PRO A 885 -9.92 32.41 22.68
C PRO A 885 -11.44 32.27 22.39
N ILE A 886 -12.11 33.37 22.06
CA ILE A 886 -13.55 33.48 21.86
C ILE A 886 -13.87 34.03 20.46
N THR A 887 -14.90 33.49 19.80
CA THR A 887 -15.22 33.79 18.39
C THR A 887 -15.71 35.23 18.16
N SER A 888 -16.40 35.80 19.15
CA SER A 888 -17.07 37.10 19.06
C SER A 888 -16.47 38.16 19.99
N ALA A 889 -15.18 38.06 20.30
CA ALA A 889 -14.54 39.01 21.21
C ALA A 889 -14.40 40.39 20.57
N LEU A 890 -14.58 41.42 21.39
CA LEU A 890 -14.35 42.82 21.01
C LEU A 890 -13.12 43.35 21.74
N SER A 891 -12.49 44.37 21.16
CA SER A 891 -11.33 45.09 21.72
C SER A 891 -11.60 45.67 23.13
N SER A 892 -12.85 45.90 23.51
CA SER A 892 -13.25 46.29 24.89
C SER A 892 -12.78 45.32 25.97
N VAL A 893 -12.48 44.06 25.65
CA VAL A 893 -11.84 43.12 26.59
C VAL A 893 -10.53 43.69 27.15
N PHE A 894 -9.84 44.52 26.35
CA PHE A 894 -8.59 45.18 26.70
C PHE A 894 -8.77 46.68 27.02
N ASN A 895 -9.95 47.10 27.47
CA ASN A 895 -10.21 48.50 27.79
C ASN A 895 -9.18 49.08 28.79
N GLY A 896 -8.61 50.24 28.47
CA GLY A 896 -7.54 50.87 29.25
C GLY A 896 -6.13 50.33 28.97
N LEU A 897 -5.96 49.41 28.02
CA LEU A 897 -4.69 48.90 27.54
C LEU A 897 -4.43 49.31 26.08
N TYR A 898 -3.17 49.33 25.66
CA TYR A 898 -2.80 49.75 24.30
C TYR A 898 -2.67 48.54 23.38
N LEU A 899 -3.70 48.30 22.55
CA LEU A 899 -3.77 47.19 21.60
C LEU A 899 -3.51 47.67 20.17
N ARG A 900 -2.76 46.93 19.36
CA ARG A 900 -2.53 47.23 17.94
C ARG A 900 -2.29 45.96 17.11
N PRO A 901 -2.72 45.92 15.83
CA PRO A 901 -2.40 44.81 14.92
C PRO A 901 -0.97 44.92 14.39
N TYR A 902 -0.50 43.86 13.75
CA TYR A 902 0.69 43.90 12.91
C TYR A 902 0.26 44.18 11.46
N ASP A 903 1.05 44.96 10.74
CA ASP A 903 0.85 45.26 9.32
C ASP A 903 2.00 44.62 8.53
N GLU A 904 1.67 43.55 7.83
CA GLU A 904 2.61 42.73 7.06
C GLU A 904 3.18 43.50 5.85
N SER A 905 2.47 44.51 5.35
CA SER A 905 2.92 45.29 4.20
C SER A 905 4.05 46.26 4.53
N THR A 906 4.17 46.64 5.81
CA THR A 906 5.18 47.57 6.32
C THR A 906 6.17 46.92 7.30
N ASP A 907 6.00 45.63 7.60
CA ASP A 907 6.79 44.86 8.56
C ASP A 907 6.79 45.51 9.97
N ALA A 908 5.68 46.18 10.32
CA ALA A 908 5.60 47.02 11.52
C ALA A 908 4.26 46.88 12.25
N PHE A 909 4.24 47.23 13.54
CA PHE A 909 2.99 47.32 14.28
C PHE A 909 2.19 48.56 13.85
N GLY A 910 0.92 48.34 13.49
CA GLY A 910 0.00 49.38 13.03
C GLY A 910 -0.47 50.33 14.14
N ALA A 911 -1.44 51.17 13.80
CA ALA A 911 -2.03 52.13 14.73
C ALA A 911 -2.77 51.46 15.89
N TYR A 912 -2.80 52.13 17.04
CA TYR A 912 -3.55 51.66 18.21
C TYR A 912 -5.04 51.59 17.94
N ILE A 913 -5.67 50.49 18.36
CA ILE A 913 -7.12 50.28 18.31
C ILE A 913 -7.74 51.09 19.46
N THR A 914 -8.38 52.21 19.11
CA THR A 914 -9.02 53.12 20.07
C THR A 914 -10.52 52.88 20.23
N GLN A 915 -11.15 52.16 19.30
CA GLN A 915 -12.56 51.80 19.36
C GLN A 915 -12.74 50.57 20.26
N THR A 916 -13.60 50.64 21.28
CA THR A 916 -13.88 49.54 22.22
C THR A 916 -14.82 48.47 21.64
N SER A 917 -15.40 48.72 20.47
CA SER A 917 -16.31 47.81 19.75
C SER A 917 -15.66 47.12 18.56
N ALA A 918 -14.34 47.27 18.34
CA ALA A 918 -13.68 46.64 17.20
C ALA A 918 -13.62 45.11 17.40
N PRO A 919 -14.06 44.29 16.43
CA PRO A 919 -13.95 42.84 16.51
C PRO A 919 -12.49 42.38 16.53
N LEU A 920 -12.20 41.37 17.34
CA LEU A 920 -10.93 40.65 17.30
C LEU A 920 -11.10 39.40 16.43
N SER A 921 -10.39 39.35 15.31
CA SER A 921 -10.50 38.24 14.35
C SER A 921 -9.97 36.94 14.95
N VAL A 922 -10.68 35.84 14.73
CA VAL A 922 -10.25 34.51 15.19
C VAL A 922 -8.96 34.11 14.51
N GLY A 923 -7.96 33.69 15.29
CA GLY A 923 -6.64 33.28 14.80
C GLY A 923 -5.70 34.43 14.44
N GLN A 924 -6.13 35.70 14.53
CA GLN A 924 -5.26 36.86 14.41
C GLN A 924 -4.55 37.13 15.75
N GLY A 925 -3.27 37.52 15.70
CA GLY A 925 -2.53 38.00 16.86
C GLY A 925 -2.47 39.53 16.91
N TYR A 926 -2.26 40.06 18.11
CA TYR A 926 -2.17 41.50 18.38
C TYR A 926 -1.06 41.80 19.37
N SER A 927 -0.48 42.99 19.28
CA SER A 927 0.44 43.51 20.28
C SER A 927 -0.30 44.33 21.32
N LEU A 928 0.03 44.10 22.59
CA LEU A 928 -0.60 44.72 23.76
C LEU A 928 0.47 45.26 24.71
N TRP A 929 0.35 46.52 25.10
CA TRP A 929 1.10 47.10 26.21
C TRP A 929 0.19 47.35 27.41
N SER A 930 0.70 47.05 28.61
CA SER A 930 0.00 47.26 29.86
C SER A 930 0.85 47.97 30.90
N ASN A 931 0.28 48.98 31.56
CA ASN A 931 0.96 49.75 32.62
C ASN A 931 0.80 49.12 34.02
N ALA A 932 -0.07 48.11 34.17
CA ALA A 932 -0.36 47.46 35.44
C ALA A 932 -0.67 45.98 35.21
N ASN A 933 -0.49 45.13 36.22
CA ASN A 933 -0.92 43.74 36.10
C ASN A 933 -2.43 43.72 35.85
N SER A 934 -2.85 43.07 34.78
CA SER A 934 -4.24 43.02 34.34
C SER A 934 -4.63 41.60 33.98
N THR A 935 -5.92 41.28 34.08
CA THR A 935 -6.43 39.96 33.72
C THR A 935 -7.74 40.09 32.94
N PRO A 936 -7.66 40.59 31.68
CA PRO A 936 -8.81 40.66 30.77
C PRO A 936 -9.67 39.39 30.74
N VAL A 937 -10.99 39.56 30.63
CA VAL A 937 -11.97 38.46 30.62
C VAL A 937 -12.70 38.44 29.28
N PHE A 938 -12.38 37.44 28.46
CA PHE A 938 -13.11 37.14 27.24
C PHE A 938 -14.39 36.41 27.60
N SER A 939 -15.55 36.93 27.16
CA SER A 939 -16.86 36.30 27.38
C SER A 939 -17.52 35.98 26.05
N GLY A 940 -17.94 34.74 25.85
CA GLY A 940 -18.65 34.32 24.63
C GLY A 940 -18.49 32.85 24.31
N THR A 941 -18.59 32.51 23.02
CA THR A 941 -18.41 31.15 22.50
C THR A 941 -16.93 30.81 22.34
N LEU A 942 -16.51 29.68 22.91
CA LEU A 942 -15.15 29.17 22.73
C LEU A 942 -14.87 28.88 21.26
N ASN A 943 -13.72 29.31 20.76
CA ASN A 943 -13.22 28.78 19.51
C ASN A 943 -12.90 27.29 19.70
N ASN A 944 -13.45 26.47 18.81
CA ASN A 944 -13.30 25.02 18.77
C ASN A 944 -13.47 24.54 17.33
N GLY A 945 -12.84 23.43 16.96
CA GLY A 945 -12.91 22.89 15.61
C GLY A 945 -11.77 23.40 14.74
N THR A 946 -12.04 23.65 13.47
CA THR A 946 -11.05 24.12 12.48
C THR A 946 -11.07 25.64 12.39
N VAL A 947 -9.89 26.27 12.52
CA VAL A 947 -9.64 27.68 12.30
C VAL A 947 -8.72 27.85 11.09
N GLY A 948 -9.19 28.58 10.09
CA GLY A 948 -8.46 28.91 8.87
C GLY A 948 -9.25 28.57 7.60
N PRO A 949 -8.63 28.76 6.42
CA PRO A 949 -7.26 29.27 6.23
C PRO A 949 -7.13 30.70 6.75
N LEU A 950 -6.14 30.95 7.60
CA LEU A 950 -5.77 32.29 8.03
C LEU A 950 -5.14 33.03 6.86
N ALA A 951 -5.43 34.33 6.77
CA ALA A 951 -4.82 35.20 5.78
C ALA A 951 -3.33 35.33 6.11
N ILE A 952 -2.49 34.63 5.34
CA ILE A 952 -1.03 34.77 5.39
C ILE A 952 -0.60 35.42 4.08
N VAL A 953 0.16 36.51 4.18
CA VAL A 953 0.60 37.28 3.03
C VAL A 953 2.11 37.21 2.90
N HIS A 954 2.58 36.98 1.67
CA HIS A 954 4.00 37.04 1.31
C HIS A 954 4.32 38.44 0.75
N THR A 955 4.67 39.36 1.64
CA THR A 955 5.15 40.72 1.35
C THR A 955 6.63 40.86 1.74
N LEU A 956 7.14 42.10 1.93
CA LEU A 956 8.52 42.47 2.33
C LEU A 956 9.36 41.32 2.91
N ASN A 957 9.13 40.97 4.19
CA ASN A 957 9.85 39.90 4.90
C ASN A 957 8.98 38.66 5.16
N GLY A 958 7.71 38.71 4.75
CA GLY A 958 6.74 37.63 4.90
C GLY A 958 6.29 37.33 6.34
N TYR A 959 6.61 38.15 7.35
CA TYR A 959 6.16 37.91 8.73
C TYR A 959 4.68 38.22 8.89
N ASN A 960 3.96 37.31 9.55
CA ASN A 960 2.52 37.43 9.81
C ASN A 960 2.26 37.14 11.30
N LEU A 961 1.52 38.03 11.97
CA LEU A 961 1.19 37.87 13.40
C LEU A 961 -0.09 37.05 13.55
N VAL A 962 0.08 35.77 13.85
CA VAL A 962 -1.01 34.84 14.10
C VAL A 962 -1.24 34.65 15.60
N GLY A 963 -2.38 34.08 15.96
CA GLY A 963 -2.79 33.91 17.34
C GLY A 963 -3.28 32.51 17.62
N ASN A 964 -2.95 31.97 18.80
CA ASN A 964 -3.57 30.76 19.31
C ASN A 964 -5.03 31.06 19.66
N PRO A 965 -6.00 30.51 18.90
CA PRO A 965 -7.41 30.84 19.09
C PRO A 965 -8.07 29.96 20.15
N TYR A 966 -7.41 28.94 20.70
CA TYR A 966 -8.05 27.91 21.51
C TYR A 966 -7.92 28.15 23.02
N PRO A 967 -8.81 27.56 23.85
CA PRO A 967 -8.72 27.60 25.32
C PRO A 967 -7.69 26.62 25.89
N SER A 968 -6.60 26.39 25.17
CA SER A 968 -5.50 25.48 25.52
C SER A 968 -4.21 25.95 24.85
N ALA A 969 -3.08 25.34 25.19
CA ALA A 969 -1.89 25.50 24.37
C ALA A 969 -2.09 24.79 23.02
N ILE A 970 -1.31 25.19 22.03
CA ILE A 970 -1.18 24.48 20.75
C ILE A 970 0.26 24.01 20.54
N ASP A 971 0.42 22.88 19.88
CA ASP A 971 1.69 22.28 19.51
C ASP A 971 1.95 22.49 18.02
N TRP A 972 2.96 23.30 17.70
CA TRP A 972 3.41 23.57 16.34
C TRP A 972 3.89 22.31 15.60
N ASN A 973 4.37 21.31 16.32
CA ASN A 973 4.83 20.03 15.80
C ASN A 973 3.78 18.91 15.93
N ALA A 974 2.53 19.25 16.24
CA ALA A 974 1.46 18.27 16.26
C ALA A 974 1.48 17.44 14.97
N ALA A 975 1.51 16.12 15.11
CA ALA A 975 1.59 15.17 14.00
C ALA A 975 0.41 15.27 13.02
N SER A 976 -0.69 15.90 13.45
CA SER A 976 -1.86 16.18 12.63
C SER A 976 -2.54 17.47 13.07
N GLY A 977 -3.39 18.01 12.21
CA GLY A 977 -4.23 19.17 12.50
C GLY A 977 -3.71 20.50 11.99
N TRP A 978 -2.49 20.54 11.44
CA TRP A 978 -1.97 21.67 10.68
C TRP A 978 -2.07 21.43 9.19
N THR A 979 -2.52 22.44 8.44
CA THR A 979 -2.25 22.57 7.01
C THR A 979 -1.39 23.82 6.84
N LYS A 980 -0.10 23.62 6.54
CA LYS A 980 0.90 24.68 6.36
C LYS A 980 1.32 24.68 4.89
N THR A 981 0.95 25.70 4.14
CA THR A 981 1.31 25.84 2.73
C THR A 981 2.20 27.06 2.57
N ASN A 982 3.33 26.92 1.88
CA ASN A 982 4.28 28.00 1.59
C ASN A 982 4.68 28.83 2.81
N LEU A 983 4.84 28.16 3.97
CA LEU A 983 5.27 28.74 5.23
C LEU A 983 6.65 28.20 5.61
N ALA A 984 7.46 29.06 6.21
CA ALA A 984 8.66 28.63 6.91
C ALA A 984 8.29 27.69 8.07
N GLY A 985 9.19 26.76 8.40
CA GLY A 985 9.04 25.85 9.54
C GLY A 985 9.09 26.56 10.91
N THR A 986 9.48 27.83 10.93
CA THR A 986 9.83 28.59 12.12
C THR A 986 8.68 29.41 12.70
N ILE A 987 8.56 29.39 14.02
CA ILE A 987 7.71 30.29 14.81
C ILE A 987 8.53 31.19 15.73
N TYR A 988 8.00 32.39 15.97
CA TYR A 988 8.58 33.36 16.91
C TYR A 988 7.57 33.78 17.96
N VAL A 989 7.92 33.58 19.22
CA VAL A 989 7.08 33.90 20.36
C VAL A 989 7.79 34.93 21.22
N TRP A 990 7.14 36.07 21.46
CA TRP A 990 7.72 37.13 22.29
C TRP A 990 8.02 36.65 23.72
N ASN A 991 9.26 36.80 24.19
CA ASN A 991 9.68 36.53 25.56
C ASN A 991 9.91 37.86 26.32
N PRO A 992 8.89 38.39 27.00
CA PRO A 992 8.99 39.71 27.63
C PRO A 992 9.94 39.73 28.85
N SER A 993 10.45 38.58 29.31
CA SER A 993 11.46 38.52 30.36
C SER A 993 12.89 38.54 29.80
N ALA A 994 13.09 38.07 28.58
CA ALA A 994 14.37 38.15 27.89
C ALA A 994 14.55 39.47 27.12
N GLY A 995 13.46 40.19 26.83
CA GLY A 995 13.49 41.34 25.92
C GLY A 995 13.68 40.92 24.45
N GLU A 996 13.53 39.63 24.15
CA GLU A 996 13.87 39.03 22.87
C GLU A 996 12.79 38.03 22.42
N TYR A 997 12.84 37.63 21.15
CA TYR A 997 11.98 36.57 20.64
C TYR A 997 12.54 35.18 20.96
N ALA A 998 11.67 34.34 21.52
CA ALA A 998 11.91 32.91 21.58
C ALA A 998 11.56 32.28 20.23
N THR A 999 12.51 31.58 19.65
CA THR A 999 12.40 31.06 18.28
C THR A 999 12.36 29.55 18.31
N TYR A 1000 11.58 28.94 17.42
CA TYR A 1000 11.57 27.48 17.25
C TYR A 1000 11.39 27.13 15.77
N ASN A 1001 12.34 26.39 15.20
CA ASN A 1001 12.39 26.04 13.77
C ASN A 1001 11.93 24.59 13.46
N GLY A 1002 11.28 23.92 14.40
CA GLY A 1002 10.91 22.50 14.28
C GLY A 1002 11.92 21.52 14.86
N SER A 1003 13.19 21.92 15.04
CA SER A 1003 14.25 21.05 15.56
C SER A 1003 14.93 21.59 16.82
N ALA A 1004 15.22 22.89 16.87
CA ALA A 1004 15.87 23.59 17.97
C ALA A 1004 15.10 24.88 18.31
N GLY A 1005 15.34 25.42 19.51
CA GLY A 1005 14.74 26.68 19.91
C GLY A 1005 15.63 27.54 20.80
N THR A 1006 15.63 28.84 20.54
CA THR A 1006 16.43 29.84 21.26
C THR A 1006 15.58 30.59 22.27
N ASN A 1007 16.22 31.13 23.31
CA ASN A 1007 15.59 31.91 24.37
C ASN A 1007 14.47 31.12 25.09
N GLY A 1008 14.62 29.80 25.12
CA GLY A 1008 13.62 28.86 25.62
C GLY A 1008 12.41 28.66 24.70
N GLY A 1009 12.57 28.95 23.41
CA GLY A 1009 11.60 28.63 22.37
C GLY A 1009 11.30 27.14 22.33
N SER A 1010 10.04 26.81 22.09
CA SER A 1010 9.53 25.44 22.00
C SER A 1010 8.44 25.39 20.95
N ASN A 1011 8.04 24.18 20.57
CA ASN A 1011 6.88 23.92 19.73
C ASN A 1011 5.54 24.38 20.35
N TYR A 1012 5.46 24.64 21.66
CA TYR A 1012 4.21 25.00 22.32
C TYR A 1012 3.93 26.50 22.37
N ILE A 1013 2.71 26.90 22.00
CA ILE A 1013 2.20 28.28 22.08
C ILE A 1013 1.04 28.32 23.07
N ALA A 1014 1.14 29.18 24.09
CA ALA A 1014 0.17 29.24 25.20
C ALA A 1014 -1.24 29.72 24.79
N MET A 1015 -2.24 29.48 25.64
CA MET A 1015 -3.64 29.87 25.41
C MET A 1015 -3.76 31.38 25.18
N GLY A 1016 -4.34 31.79 24.05
CA GLY A 1016 -4.53 33.21 23.73
C GLY A 1016 -3.22 33.99 23.52
N GLN A 1017 -2.12 33.30 23.21
CA GLN A 1017 -0.82 33.88 22.87
C GLN A 1017 -0.74 34.19 21.37
N GLY A 1018 -0.22 35.36 21.02
CA GLY A 1018 0.21 35.68 19.66
C GLY A 1018 1.61 35.17 19.36
N PHE A 1019 1.86 34.77 18.11
CA PHE A 1019 3.15 34.30 17.61
C PHE A 1019 3.29 34.66 16.13
N PHE A 1020 4.53 34.85 15.67
CA PHE A 1020 4.79 35.09 14.26
C PHE A 1020 5.08 33.81 13.51
N VAL A 1021 4.60 33.75 12.27
CA VAL A 1021 5.01 32.81 11.22
C VAL A 1021 5.57 33.60 10.04
N GLN A 1022 6.35 32.96 9.19
CA GLN A 1022 6.91 33.59 7.99
C GLN A 1022 6.39 32.89 6.73
N ALA A 1023 5.85 33.65 5.79
CA ALA A 1023 5.56 33.19 4.44
C ALA A 1023 6.87 32.96 3.68
N ALA A 1024 7.04 31.76 3.14
CA ALA A 1024 8.21 31.38 2.36
C ALA A 1024 8.04 31.70 0.86
N SER A 1025 6.79 31.75 0.38
CA SER A 1025 6.44 32.16 -0.99
C SER A 1025 4.97 32.55 -1.09
N ASP A 1026 4.55 33.06 -2.26
CA ASP A 1026 3.16 33.45 -2.54
C ASP A 1026 2.19 32.29 -2.36
N GLY A 1027 0.93 32.59 -2.01
CA GLY A 1027 -0.08 31.56 -1.73
C GLY A 1027 0.08 30.88 -0.35
N ALA A 1028 0.87 31.49 0.55
CA ALA A 1028 0.99 31.02 1.92
C ALA A 1028 -0.37 30.93 2.62
N SER A 1029 -0.59 29.84 3.34
CA SER A 1029 -1.81 29.66 4.14
C SER A 1029 -1.57 28.81 5.37
N LEU A 1030 -2.34 29.09 6.42
CA LEU A 1030 -2.27 28.37 7.68
C LEU A 1030 -3.68 27.97 8.13
N THR A 1031 -3.93 26.66 8.21
CA THR A 1031 -5.15 26.13 8.83
C THR A 1031 -4.77 25.25 10.01
N MET A 1032 -5.54 25.33 11.09
CA MET A 1032 -5.35 24.52 12.29
C MET A 1032 -6.67 23.95 12.80
N ASN A 1033 -6.72 22.69 13.19
CA ASN A 1033 -7.90 22.07 13.81
C ASN A 1033 -7.63 21.65 15.26
N ASN A 1034 -8.61 21.01 15.90
CA ASN A 1034 -8.50 20.60 17.29
C ASN A 1034 -7.31 19.68 17.63
N SER A 1035 -6.76 18.93 16.66
CA SER A 1035 -5.64 18.01 16.91
C SER A 1035 -4.34 18.72 17.28
N VAL A 1036 -4.22 20.02 17.02
CA VAL A 1036 -3.03 20.80 17.41
C VAL A 1036 -3.04 21.18 18.89
N ARG A 1037 -4.17 20.99 19.60
CA ARG A 1037 -4.36 21.44 20.97
C ARG A 1037 -3.76 20.46 21.97
N VAL A 1038 -3.09 20.98 22.99
CA VAL A 1038 -2.46 20.18 24.05
C VAL A 1038 -2.65 20.80 25.43
N HIS A 1039 -2.64 19.95 26.46
CA HIS A 1039 -2.39 20.37 27.82
C HIS A 1039 -0.88 20.59 27.98
N ASN A 1040 -0.49 21.71 28.60
CA ASN A 1040 0.91 21.99 28.86
C ASN A 1040 1.07 22.60 30.25
N THR A 1041 2.05 22.13 31.03
CA THR A 1041 2.41 22.65 32.35
C THR A 1041 3.29 23.90 32.30
N ILE A 1042 3.89 24.19 31.15
CA ILE A 1042 4.86 25.27 31.03
C ILE A 1042 4.10 26.60 30.90
N ALA A 1043 4.11 27.35 31.99
CA ALA A 1043 3.63 28.72 32.01
C ALA A 1043 4.56 29.60 31.17
N PHE A 1044 4.09 30.02 30.00
CA PHE A 1044 4.74 31.06 29.20
C PHE A 1044 6.26 30.83 28.96
N GLN A 1045 6.53 29.78 28.16
CA GLN A 1045 7.83 29.36 27.59
C GLN A 1045 8.74 28.48 28.46
N LYS A 1046 9.64 27.74 27.77
CA LYS A 1046 10.95 27.19 28.21
C LYS A 1046 11.04 25.70 28.54
N SER A 1047 11.19 24.88 27.49
CA SER A 1047 12.32 23.95 27.34
C SER A 1047 12.27 23.36 25.94
N GLY A 1048 12.96 23.99 24.98
CA GLY A 1048 13.05 23.48 23.61
C GLY A 1048 13.63 22.07 23.58
N LYS A 1049 13.31 21.32 22.51
CA LYS A 1049 14.01 20.08 22.21
C LYS A 1049 15.44 20.44 21.83
N SER A 1050 16.42 19.99 22.60
CA SER A 1050 17.82 20.06 22.17
C SER A 1050 18.05 18.99 21.11
N MET A 1051 18.64 19.38 19.98
CA MET A 1051 19.19 18.44 19.02
C MET A 1051 20.44 17.77 19.61
N ASN A 1052 20.67 16.52 19.22
CA ASN A 1052 22.00 15.95 19.32
C ASN A 1052 22.89 16.69 18.32
N ASP A 1053 24.14 16.99 18.67
CA ASP A 1053 25.08 17.72 17.82
C ASP A 1053 24.71 19.19 17.53
N GLN A 1054 24.58 20.00 18.59
CA GLN A 1054 24.39 21.45 18.49
C GLN A 1054 25.36 22.25 19.36
N ILE A 1055 25.60 23.50 18.98
CA ILE A 1055 26.29 24.55 19.72
C ILE A 1055 25.23 25.55 20.19
N ASN A 1056 25.21 25.85 21.49
CA ASN A 1056 24.38 26.90 22.08
C ASN A 1056 25.28 28.01 22.63
N ILE A 1057 25.00 29.23 22.19
CA ILE A 1057 25.69 30.43 22.65
C ILE A 1057 24.66 31.35 23.25
N LYS A 1058 24.75 31.56 24.56
CA LYS A 1058 23.82 32.39 25.32
C LYS A 1058 24.52 33.58 25.93
N ILE A 1059 23.90 34.74 25.88
CA ILE A 1059 24.43 35.96 26.48
C ILE A 1059 23.38 36.61 27.38
N SER A 1060 23.86 37.31 28.41
CA SER A 1060 23.05 38.21 29.23
C SER A 1060 23.83 39.46 29.58
N ASN A 1061 23.14 40.56 29.86
CA ASN A 1061 23.78 41.76 30.39
C ASN A 1061 23.37 42.01 31.84
N SER A 1062 24.28 42.62 32.60
CA SER A 1062 24.08 42.91 34.03
C SER A 1062 23.18 44.13 34.31
N VAL A 1063 22.83 44.94 33.30
CA VAL A 1063 22.15 46.22 33.46
C VAL A 1063 20.63 46.06 33.56
N ASN A 1064 20.02 45.38 32.59
CA ASN A 1064 18.58 45.14 32.54
C ASN A 1064 18.22 43.64 32.61
N THR A 1065 19.22 42.76 32.76
CA THR A 1065 19.07 41.30 32.85
C THR A 1065 18.45 40.63 31.61
N TYR A 1066 18.30 41.38 30.51
CA TYR A 1066 17.93 40.81 29.23
C TYR A 1066 19.01 39.86 28.73
N SER A 1067 18.55 38.88 27.98
CA SER A 1067 19.37 37.75 27.55
C SER A 1067 18.96 37.33 26.16
N ASP A 1068 19.92 36.79 25.43
CA ASP A 1068 19.68 36.27 24.10
C ASP A 1068 20.48 34.99 23.84
N GLU A 1069 20.09 34.26 22.81
CA GLU A 1069 20.65 32.96 22.47
C GLU A 1069 20.64 32.77 20.95
N THR A 1070 21.72 32.19 20.43
CA THR A 1070 21.80 31.66 19.07
C THR A 1070 22.24 30.20 19.11
N ILE A 1071 21.70 29.40 18.19
CA ILE A 1071 21.97 27.97 18.09
C ILE A 1071 22.53 27.64 16.71
N ILE A 1072 23.58 26.83 16.68
CA ILE A 1072 24.13 26.24 15.47
C ILE A 1072 24.01 24.72 15.58
N ALA A 1073 23.28 24.08 14.68
CA ALA A 1073 22.99 22.66 14.76
C ALA A 1073 23.50 21.91 13.52
N LEU A 1074 23.83 20.63 13.69
CA LEU A 1074 24.10 19.73 12.59
C LEU A 1074 22.81 19.01 12.16
N ASN A 1075 22.52 19.06 10.87
CA ASN A 1075 21.39 18.39 10.26
C ASN A 1075 21.78 17.97 8.83
N SER A 1076 21.77 16.67 8.55
CA SER A 1076 22.17 16.11 7.25
C SER A 1076 21.33 16.62 6.07
N ASN A 1077 20.13 17.13 6.33
CA ASN A 1077 19.24 17.67 5.31
C ASN A 1077 19.43 19.19 5.09
N ALA A 1078 20.24 19.86 5.92
CA ALA A 1078 20.48 21.28 5.79
C ALA A 1078 21.49 21.59 4.69
N SER A 1079 21.34 22.79 4.10
CA SER A 1079 22.32 23.33 3.15
C SER A 1079 23.16 24.44 3.78
N ASP A 1080 24.23 24.84 3.10
CA ASP A 1080 25.02 26.00 3.50
C ASP A 1080 24.32 27.35 3.21
N ALA A 1081 23.27 27.33 2.39
CA ALA A 1081 22.36 28.44 2.13
C ALA A 1081 21.21 28.47 3.17
N PHE A 1082 20.42 29.55 3.17
CA PHE A 1082 19.25 29.69 4.03
C PHE A 1082 18.13 28.71 3.64
N ASP A 1083 17.74 27.85 4.58
CA ASP A 1083 16.62 26.91 4.44
C ASP A 1083 15.40 27.40 5.24
N TYR A 1084 14.27 27.67 4.57
CA TYR A 1084 13.05 28.13 5.24
C TYR A 1084 12.45 27.13 6.26
N ASN A 1085 12.79 25.84 6.18
CA ASN A 1085 12.31 24.80 7.08
C ASN A 1085 13.28 24.49 8.21
N LEU A 1086 14.57 24.76 8.04
CA LEU A 1086 15.62 24.38 8.98
C LEU A 1086 16.35 25.59 9.58
N ASP A 1087 16.38 26.74 8.93
CA ASP A 1087 16.97 27.96 9.48
C ASP A 1087 15.88 28.88 10.05
N ALA A 1088 16.27 29.66 11.06
CA ALA A 1088 15.39 30.64 11.66
C ALA A 1088 16.02 32.02 11.62
N ASN A 1089 15.31 32.97 11.00
CA ASN A 1089 15.73 34.37 10.99
C ASN A 1089 15.79 34.92 12.41
N LYS A 1090 16.68 35.88 12.65
CA LYS A 1090 16.75 36.62 13.90
C LYS A 1090 15.70 37.72 13.86
N PHE A 1091 14.73 37.62 14.76
CA PHE A 1091 13.76 38.70 14.95
C PHE A 1091 14.31 39.70 15.96
N GLN A 1092 14.24 40.99 15.64
CA GLN A 1092 14.72 42.06 16.51
C GLN A 1092 13.86 42.19 17.78
N GLY A 1093 14.48 42.12 18.95
CA GLY A 1093 13.86 42.37 20.24
C GLY A 1093 13.88 43.84 20.69
N GLU A 1094 13.88 44.05 22.01
CA GLU A 1094 14.08 45.37 22.62
C GLU A 1094 15.45 45.93 22.24
N ILE A 1095 15.55 47.20 21.85
CA ILE A 1095 16.83 47.83 21.45
C ILE A 1095 17.89 47.82 22.55
N THR A 1096 17.49 47.63 23.81
CA THR A 1096 18.38 47.55 24.98
C THR A 1096 18.74 46.12 25.36
N ALA A 1097 18.19 45.11 24.70
CA ALA A 1097 18.58 43.71 24.86
C ALA A 1097 19.86 43.41 24.06
N PRO A 1098 20.71 42.48 24.54
CA PRO A 1098 21.84 42.02 23.75
C PRO A 1098 21.31 41.13 22.62
N MET A 1099 21.96 41.11 21.47
CA MET A 1099 21.54 40.27 20.33
C MET A 1099 22.71 39.41 19.83
N LEU A 1100 22.47 38.11 19.67
CA LEU A 1100 23.35 37.10 19.08
C LEU A 1100 22.70 36.50 17.84
N TYR A 1101 23.50 36.37 16.77
CA TYR A 1101 23.06 35.71 15.55
C TYR A 1101 24.26 35.24 14.72
N THR A 1102 24.00 34.32 13.81
CA THR A 1102 24.88 33.95 12.70
C THR A 1102 24.34 34.52 11.40
N MET A 1103 25.10 34.48 10.31
CA MET A 1103 24.63 34.94 9.00
C MET A 1103 24.76 33.88 7.91
N LYS A 1104 23.74 33.79 7.06
CA LYS A 1104 23.73 33.07 5.77
C LYS A 1104 22.93 33.87 4.75
N ASP A 1105 23.41 33.98 3.52
CA ASP A 1105 22.74 34.72 2.43
C ASP A 1105 22.22 36.10 2.86
N GLU A 1106 23.05 36.85 3.60
CA GLU A 1106 22.73 38.18 4.16
C GLU A 1106 21.56 38.21 5.17
N LYS A 1107 21.09 37.04 5.63
CA LYS A 1107 20.07 36.91 6.67
C LYS A 1107 20.71 36.68 8.03
N ASN A 1108 20.29 37.46 9.02
CA ASN A 1108 20.63 37.24 10.42
C ASN A 1108 19.82 36.06 10.95
N LEU A 1109 20.45 35.07 11.57
CA LEU A 1109 19.82 33.84 12.01
C LEU A 1109 19.93 33.62 13.51
N ALA A 1110 18.79 33.30 14.14
CA ALA A 1110 18.71 32.83 15.52
C ALA A 1110 19.05 31.34 15.63
N VAL A 1111 18.72 30.56 14.59
CA VAL A 1111 19.08 29.14 14.48
C VAL A 1111 19.65 28.91 13.09
N SER A 1112 20.85 28.32 13.02
CA SER A 1112 21.49 27.91 11.77
C SER A 1112 21.78 26.42 11.75
N ASN A 1113 21.30 25.72 10.73
CA ASN A 1113 21.58 24.29 10.53
C ASN A 1113 22.63 24.09 9.44
N PHE A 1114 23.59 23.20 9.65
CA PHE A 1114 24.64 22.86 8.67
C PHE A 1114 24.67 21.36 8.41
N ALA A 1115 25.03 20.97 7.19
CA ALA A 1115 25.13 19.56 6.80
C ALA A 1115 26.23 18.79 7.54
N SER A 1116 27.34 19.47 7.84
CA SER A 1116 28.53 18.86 8.44
C SER A 1116 29.26 19.84 9.37
N ILE A 1117 30.06 19.29 10.27
CA ILE A 1117 30.86 20.08 11.22
C ILE A 1117 31.91 20.96 10.52
N ASP A 1118 32.41 20.54 9.37
CA ASP A 1118 33.41 21.29 8.60
C ASP A 1118 32.85 22.63 8.11
N ASN A 1119 31.54 22.70 7.86
CA ASN A 1119 30.87 23.92 7.40
C ASN A 1119 30.60 24.93 8.53
N ILE A 1120 30.76 24.51 9.80
CA ILE A 1120 30.63 25.34 11.00
C ILE A 1120 31.94 26.06 11.33
N TYR A 1121 33.09 25.46 11.02
CA TYR A 1121 34.38 26.06 11.36
C TYR A 1121 34.63 27.35 10.59
N ASN A 1122 35.30 28.30 11.25
CA ASN A 1122 35.58 29.64 10.74
C ASN A 1122 34.34 30.50 10.43
N ARG A 1123 33.20 30.20 11.08
CA ARG A 1123 31.99 31.03 11.01
C ARG A 1123 31.99 32.09 12.10
N ASP A 1124 31.74 33.33 11.71
CA ASP A 1124 31.54 34.44 12.64
C ASP A 1124 30.18 34.30 13.37
N VAL A 1125 30.19 34.60 14.67
CA VAL A 1125 29.00 34.80 15.49
C VAL A 1125 28.95 36.28 15.84
N TYR A 1126 27.85 36.90 15.45
CA TYR A 1126 27.63 38.34 15.57
C TYR A 1126 26.98 38.66 16.91
N PHE A 1127 27.40 39.78 17.49
CA PHE A 1127 26.97 40.27 18.80
C PHE A 1127 26.69 41.77 18.76
N HIS A 1128 25.52 42.17 19.25
CA HIS A 1128 25.16 43.55 19.53
C HIS A 1128 24.90 43.73 21.03
N ALA A 1129 25.54 44.73 21.67
CA ALA A 1129 25.51 44.86 23.12
C ALA A 1129 24.18 45.39 23.69
N GLY A 1130 23.43 46.21 22.94
CA GLY A 1130 22.19 46.89 23.35
C GLY A 1130 22.38 48.00 24.39
N VAL A 1131 23.21 47.74 25.41
CA VAL A 1131 23.59 48.69 26.48
C VAL A 1131 25.09 48.61 26.75
N ILE A 1132 25.66 49.68 27.31
CA ILE A 1132 27.04 49.70 27.78
C ILE A 1132 27.11 48.96 29.12
N GLY A 1133 28.03 48.01 29.27
CA GLY A 1133 28.35 47.36 30.54
C GLY A 1133 28.89 45.94 30.39
N THR A 1134 28.88 45.19 31.51
CA THR A 1134 29.34 43.80 31.54
C THR A 1134 28.29 42.84 30.96
N HIS A 1135 28.74 42.03 30.01
CA HIS A 1135 28.00 40.91 29.43
C HIS A 1135 28.61 39.59 29.87
N THR A 1136 27.76 38.59 30.07
CA THR A 1136 28.16 37.22 30.42
C THR A 1136 27.67 36.28 29.33
N LEU A 1137 28.61 35.60 28.68
CA LEU A 1137 28.39 34.62 27.62
C LEU A 1137 28.63 33.20 28.17
N THR A 1138 27.79 32.26 27.76
CA THR A 1138 27.96 30.83 28.00
C THR A 1138 28.02 30.11 26.67
N PHE A 1139 29.08 29.32 26.47
CA PHE A 1139 29.31 28.52 25.28
C PHE A 1139 29.18 27.04 25.64
N THR A 1140 28.21 26.35 25.08
CA THR A 1140 28.01 24.91 25.32
C THR A 1140 27.77 24.18 24.01
N HIS A 1141 28.22 22.94 23.87
CA HIS A 1141 27.87 22.11 22.73
C HIS A 1141 27.74 20.63 23.08
N THR A 1142 26.94 19.92 22.28
CA THR A 1142 26.70 18.47 22.36
C THR A 1142 27.37 17.69 21.23
N LEU A 1143 28.19 18.34 20.40
CA LEU A 1143 28.91 17.73 19.28
C LEU A 1143 29.81 16.57 19.73
N VAL A 1144 29.89 15.51 18.91
CA VAL A 1144 30.81 14.36 19.12
C VAL A 1144 32.29 14.77 19.18
N SER A 1145 32.68 15.84 18.49
CA SER A 1145 34.05 16.37 18.53
C SER A 1145 34.24 17.30 19.74
N ASN A 1146 35.27 17.06 20.54
CA ASN A 1146 35.67 17.94 21.66
C ASN A 1146 36.54 19.13 21.20
N ASP A 1147 36.87 19.22 19.91
CA ASP A 1147 37.81 20.21 19.38
C ASP A 1147 37.10 21.45 18.81
N VAL A 1148 35.97 21.85 19.39
CA VAL A 1148 35.20 23.05 18.97
C VAL A 1148 35.27 24.12 20.04
N TYR A 1149 35.74 25.30 19.68
CA TYR A 1149 35.92 26.43 20.59
C TYR A 1149 35.35 27.71 20.01
N LEU A 1150 34.99 28.65 20.89
CA LEU A 1150 34.60 30.00 20.50
C LEU A 1150 35.73 30.97 20.83
N LYS A 1151 36.20 31.72 19.83
CA LYS A 1151 37.24 32.75 19.99
C LYS A 1151 36.60 34.13 20.03
N ASP A 1152 36.93 34.93 21.04
CA ASP A 1152 36.66 36.38 21.01
C ASP A 1152 37.75 37.06 20.16
N LYS A 1153 37.36 37.72 19.06
CA LYS A 1153 38.28 38.39 18.12
C LYS A 1153 38.83 39.70 18.66
N VAL A 1154 38.21 40.28 19.69
CA VAL A 1154 38.67 41.51 20.33
C VAL A 1154 39.72 41.17 21.38
N THR A 1155 39.42 40.24 22.28
CA THR A 1155 40.32 39.88 23.40
C THR A 1155 41.32 38.77 23.04
N GLN A 1156 41.08 38.05 21.94
CA GLN A 1156 41.82 36.85 21.52
C GLN A 1156 41.64 35.63 22.45
N GLU A 1157 40.76 35.69 23.44
CA GLU A 1157 40.47 34.60 24.38
C GLU A 1157 39.76 33.43 23.68
N ILE A 1158 40.09 32.21 24.10
CA ILE A 1158 39.45 30.97 23.66
C ILE A 1158 38.51 30.48 24.76
N ILE A 1159 37.24 30.30 24.41
CA ILE A 1159 36.16 29.91 25.32
C ILE A 1159 35.84 28.44 25.06
N HIS A 1160 35.98 27.62 26.09
CA HIS A 1160 35.80 26.18 26.02
C HIS A 1160 34.34 25.79 26.28
N ASN A 1161 33.98 24.56 25.89
CA ASN A 1161 32.65 24.00 26.15
C ASN A 1161 32.34 23.97 27.66
N GLY A 1162 31.26 24.64 28.07
CA GLY A 1162 30.84 24.76 29.46
C GLY A 1162 31.33 26.03 30.16
N ASP A 1163 32.20 26.82 29.52
CA ASP A 1163 32.74 28.03 30.12
C ASP A 1163 31.70 29.14 30.23
N ILE A 1164 31.85 29.95 31.29
CA ILE A 1164 31.18 31.22 31.49
C ILE A 1164 32.22 32.32 31.29
N TYR A 1165 32.04 33.14 30.25
CA TYR A 1165 32.96 34.19 29.85
C TYR A 1165 32.32 35.56 30.06
N ALA A 1166 32.99 36.46 30.79
CA ALA A 1166 32.50 37.81 31.05
C ALA A 1166 33.41 38.85 30.40
N PHE A 1167 32.80 39.89 29.81
CA PHE A 1167 33.52 40.96 29.11
C PHE A 1167 32.70 42.26 29.11
N GLU A 1168 33.38 43.40 28.87
CA GLU A 1168 32.73 44.69 28.67
C GLU A 1168 32.41 44.91 27.18
N ALA A 1169 31.26 45.52 26.89
CA ALA A 1169 30.87 45.90 25.54
C ALA A 1169 30.01 47.17 25.50
N SER A 1170 29.98 47.81 24.33
CA SER A 1170 29.18 48.99 23.99
C SER A 1170 28.34 48.77 22.73
N PRO A 1171 27.17 49.42 22.55
CA PRO A 1171 26.39 49.35 21.31
C PRO A 1171 27.12 49.83 20.05
N THR A 1172 28.25 50.51 20.21
CA THR A 1172 29.12 51.00 19.12
C THR A 1172 30.19 50.01 18.68
N ASP A 1173 30.33 48.86 19.35
CA ASP A 1173 31.36 47.87 19.04
C ASP A 1173 31.07 47.17 17.70
N GLU A 1174 32.12 46.64 17.04
CA GLU A 1174 31.96 45.84 15.82
C GLU A 1174 31.13 44.58 16.08
N LEU A 1175 30.19 44.30 15.18
CA LEU A 1175 29.21 43.23 15.38
C LEU A 1175 29.83 41.83 15.26
N ASN A 1176 30.85 41.62 14.43
CA ASN A 1176 31.48 40.31 14.19
C ASN A 1176 32.53 39.94 15.25
N ARG A 1177 32.11 39.86 16.51
CA ARG A 1177 33.01 39.71 17.66
C ARG A 1177 33.55 38.30 17.86
N PHE A 1178 32.76 37.25 17.61
CA PHE A 1178 33.14 35.88 17.96
C PHE A 1178 33.36 35.01 16.72
N LEU A 1179 34.24 34.01 16.80
CA LEU A 1179 34.58 33.08 15.72
C LEU A 1179 34.60 31.64 16.22
N ILE A 1180 33.98 30.72 15.49
CA ILE A 1180 34.07 29.28 15.80
C ILE A 1180 35.33 28.69 15.18
N ILE A 1181 36.14 28.00 15.97
CA ILE A 1181 37.43 27.43 15.53
C ILE A 1181 37.58 25.95 15.90
N ASN A 1182 38.46 25.26 15.17
CA ASN A 1182 38.96 23.92 15.48
C ASN A 1182 40.46 24.00 15.80
N VAL A 1183 40.93 23.25 16.81
CA VAL A 1183 42.36 23.10 17.11
C VAL A 1183 42.72 21.61 16.95
N ALA A 1184 43.11 21.19 15.74
CA ALA A 1184 43.35 19.78 15.44
C ALA A 1184 44.46 19.15 16.31
N ALA A 1185 44.18 17.97 16.88
CA ALA A 1185 45.06 17.20 17.76
C ALA A 1185 46.11 16.34 17.01
N SER A 1186 47.40 16.61 17.29
CA SER A 1186 48.61 15.75 17.21
C SER A 1186 48.97 14.95 15.93
N VAL A 1187 50.21 15.12 15.45
CA VAL A 1187 50.88 14.21 14.50
C VAL A 1187 51.63 13.11 15.26
N ASN A 1188 51.46 11.86 14.88
CA ASN A 1188 52.14 10.70 15.49
C ASN A 1188 53.66 10.77 15.22
N GLU A 1189 54.45 11.19 16.22
CA GLU A 1189 55.90 11.32 16.10
C GLU A 1189 56.57 9.95 16.13
N LYS A 1190 57.04 9.45 14.98
CA LYS A 1190 57.91 8.26 14.94
C LYS A 1190 59.33 8.67 15.35
N THR A 1191 59.91 8.07 16.37
CA THR A 1191 61.34 8.19 16.63
C THR A 1191 62.12 7.25 15.71
N GLN A 1192 63.15 7.74 15.04
CA GLN A 1192 64.08 6.94 14.23
C GLN A 1192 65.52 7.25 14.63
N ASP A 1193 66.31 6.22 14.93
CA ASP A 1193 67.66 6.38 15.49
C ASP A 1193 68.64 7.05 14.51
N ASN A 1194 68.39 6.94 13.19
CA ASN A 1194 69.28 7.43 12.13
C ASN A 1194 68.79 8.75 11.48
N LEU A 1195 67.66 9.31 11.93
CA LEU A 1195 67.06 10.54 11.40
C LEU A 1195 66.46 11.36 12.54
N ASN A 1196 67.07 12.51 12.85
CA ASN A 1196 66.63 13.37 13.95
C ASN A 1196 66.37 14.80 13.46
N VAL A 1197 65.23 15.35 13.90
CA VAL A 1197 64.83 16.74 13.63
C VAL A 1197 64.66 17.45 14.96
N TYR A 1198 65.35 18.58 15.12
CA TYR A 1198 65.31 19.42 16.31
C TYR A 1198 65.44 20.90 15.93
N SER A 1199 65.09 21.80 16.84
CA SER A 1199 65.22 23.25 16.66
C SER A 1199 66.15 23.84 17.71
N TYR A 1200 66.80 24.94 17.35
CA TYR A 1200 67.58 25.75 18.28
C TYR A 1200 67.54 27.22 17.82
N HIS A 1201 66.99 28.11 18.67
CA HIS A 1201 66.56 29.46 18.29
C HIS A 1201 65.61 29.44 17.07
N ASN A 1202 65.71 30.43 16.18
CA ASN A 1202 64.93 30.58 14.95
C ASN A 1202 65.39 29.66 13.80
N THR A 1203 66.06 28.54 14.10
CA THR A 1203 66.60 27.62 13.11
C THR A 1203 66.19 26.17 13.39
N LEU A 1204 65.69 25.50 12.36
CA LEU A 1204 65.41 24.06 12.35
C LEU A 1204 66.64 23.29 11.84
N TYR A 1205 66.97 22.17 12.47
CA TYR A 1205 68.03 21.26 12.07
C TYR A 1205 67.50 19.87 11.73
N VAL A 1206 67.98 19.31 10.62
CA VAL A 1206 67.71 17.93 10.18
C VAL A 1206 69.03 17.18 10.11
N LYS A 1207 69.21 16.20 11.01
CA LYS A 1207 70.41 15.35 11.06
C LYS A 1207 70.07 13.95 10.58
N VAL A 1208 70.79 13.49 9.55
CA VAL A 1208 70.58 12.17 8.93
C VAL A 1208 71.90 11.40 8.91
N GLU A 1209 71.90 10.14 9.36
CA GLU A 1209 73.07 9.25 9.37
C GLU A 1209 72.84 8.06 8.43
N ASN A 1210 73.79 7.78 7.53
CA ASN A 1210 73.76 6.64 6.58
C ASN A 1210 72.54 6.57 5.62
N GLN A 1211 71.91 7.72 5.32
CA GLN A 1211 70.81 7.87 4.36
C GLN A 1211 70.94 9.19 3.58
N TYR A 1212 70.33 9.27 2.38
CA TYR A 1212 70.25 10.48 1.57
C TYR A 1212 68.90 11.16 1.74
N VAL A 1213 68.88 12.47 2.00
CA VAL A 1213 67.64 13.27 2.09
C VAL A 1213 67.12 13.56 0.68
N ASN A 1214 65.89 13.15 0.40
CA ASN A 1214 65.17 13.42 -0.85
C ASN A 1214 64.42 14.75 -0.79
N SER A 1215 63.71 15.02 0.31
CA SER A 1215 63.06 16.32 0.53
C SER A 1215 62.81 16.63 2.00
N ILE A 1216 62.76 17.94 2.31
CA ILE A 1216 62.30 18.48 3.58
C ILE A 1216 61.15 19.45 3.29
N GLU A 1217 59.99 19.21 3.90
CA GLU A 1217 58.79 20.01 3.75
C GLU A 1217 58.36 20.57 5.13
N LEU A 1218 57.92 21.83 5.17
CA LEU A 1218 57.46 22.52 6.38
C LEU A 1218 56.03 23.02 6.20
N TYR A 1219 55.19 22.77 7.22
CA TYR A 1219 53.79 23.15 7.25
C TYR A 1219 53.48 23.95 8.52
N THR A 1220 52.57 24.93 8.44
CA THR A 1220 52.03 25.63 9.61
C THR A 1220 51.04 24.74 10.38
N LEU A 1221 50.59 25.19 11.56
CA LEU A 1221 49.58 24.48 12.36
C LEU A 1221 48.26 24.29 11.59
N GLU A 1222 47.94 25.24 10.70
CA GLU A 1222 46.76 25.24 9.83
C GLU A 1222 46.92 24.37 8.57
N GLY A 1223 48.01 23.59 8.48
CA GLY A 1223 48.26 22.65 7.37
C GLY A 1223 48.80 23.28 6.08
N ARG A 1224 49.12 24.58 6.08
CA ARG A 1224 49.67 25.28 4.91
C ARG A 1224 51.15 24.96 4.74
N LYS A 1225 51.55 24.44 3.57
CA LYS A 1225 52.97 24.26 3.22
C LYS A 1225 53.64 25.62 3.01
N ILE A 1226 54.72 25.88 3.73
CA ILE A 1226 55.46 27.16 3.66
C ILE A 1226 56.89 27.01 3.15
N PHE A 1227 57.41 25.79 3.12
CA PHE A 1227 58.77 25.52 2.65
C PHE A 1227 58.89 24.10 2.09
N GLU A 1228 59.68 23.95 1.02
CA GLU A 1228 60.06 22.68 0.42
C GLU A 1228 61.45 22.81 -0.21
N ASN A 1229 62.34 21.87 0.10
CA ASN A 1229 63.68 21.83 -0.47
C ASN A 1229 64.09 20.39 -0.81
N THR A 1230 64.70 20.21 -1.98
CA THR A 1230 65.19 18.95 -2.53
C THR A 1230 66.72 18.88 -2.65
N ASN A 1231 67.43 19.93 -2.22
CA ASN A 1231 68.90 19.99 -2.19
C ASN A 1231 69.40 19.94 -0.74
N LEU A 1232 70.52 19.23 -0.50
CA LEU A 1232 71.17 18.91 0.80
C LEU A 1232 71.48 20.14 1.68
N ILE A 1233 70.46 20.78 2.24
CA ILE A 1233 70.59 21.78 3.31
C ILE A 1233 70.04 21.14 4.59
N ASN A 1234 70.87 21.06 5.63
CA ASN A 1234 70.54 20.40 6.88
C ASN A 1234 70.00 21.38 7.95
N ASP A 1235 69.89 22.67 7.61
CA ASP A 1235 69.39 23.73 8.48
C ASP A 1235 68.47 24.74 7.75
N ILE A 1236 67.36 25.11 8.38
CA ILE A 1236 66.39 26.11 7.88
C ILE A 1236 66.31 27.24 8.89
N SER A 1237 66.94 28.37 8.60
CA SER A 1237 67.03 29.54 9.47
C SER A 1237 65.95 30.59 9.19
N HIS A 1238 65.81 31.57 10.10
CA HIS A 1238 64.86 32.69 10.02
C HIS A 1238 63.38 32.30 10.09
N LEU A 1239 63.05 31.19 10.74
CA LEU A 1239 61.66 30.84 11.03
C LEU A 1239 61.11 31.76 12.14
N SER A 1240 59.87 32.21 11.99
CA SER A 1240 59.15 32.91 13.06
C SER A 1240 58.85 31.96 14.21
N SER A 1241 58.80 32.48 15.44
CA SER A 1241 58.41 31.69 16.61
C SER A 1241 57.01 31.11 16.40
N GLY A 1242 56.85 29.81 16.62
CA GLY A 1242 55.62 29.10 16.29
C GLY A 1242 55.76 27.57 16.25
N ILE A 1243 54.64 26.89 16.04
CA ILE A 1243 54.59 25.43 15.90
C ILE A 1243 54.51 25.09 14.42
N TYR A 1244 55.38 24.18 13.98
CA TYR A 1244 55.41 23.69 12.60
C TYR A 1244 55.35 22.16 12.56
N PHE A 1245 54.85 21.63 11.45
CA PHE A 1245 54.98 20.23 11.12
C PHE A 1245 56.06 20.06 10.05
N VAL A 1246 57.05 19.22 10.35
CA VAL A 1246 58.17 18.93 9.47
C VAL A 1246 57.99 17.54 8.91
N LYS A 1247 58.09 17.41 7.59
CA LYS A 1247 58.12 16.14 6.90
C LYS A 1247 59.45 15.98 6.18
N VAL A 1248 60.25 14.99 6.59
CA VAL A 1248 61.53 14.66 5.97
C VAL A 1248 61.39 13.32 5.26
N LYS A 1249 61.73 13.28 3.97
CA LYS A 1249 61.78 12.06 3.17
C LYS A 1249 63.24 11.76 2.84
N THR A 1250 63.69 10.55 3.14
CA THR A 1250 65.00 10.02 2.73
C THR A 1250 64.84 8.96 1.65
N ASP A 1251 65.95 8.41 1.17
CA ASP A 1251 65.98 7.26 0.25
C ASP A 1251 65.44 5.97 0.89
N LYS A 1252 65.32 5.91 2.22
CA LYS A 1252 64.89 4.71 2.96
C LYS A 1252 63.65 4.91 3.82
N ASP A 1253 63.37 6.13 4.27
CA ASP A 1253 62.39 6.41 5.32
C ASP A 1253 61.62 7.74 5.11
N VAL A 1254 60.50 7.89 5.83
CA VAL A 1254 59.77 9.17 5.93
C VAL A 1254 59.44 9.46 7.39
N LEU A 1255 59.87 10.63 7.87
CA LEU A 1255 59.60 11.14 9.21
C LEU A 1255 58.65 12.34 9.14
N CYS A 1256 57.58 12.31 9.93
CA CYS A 1256 56.75 13.49 10.22
C CYS A 1256 56.89 13.82 11.70
N LYS A 1257 57.22 15.07 12.04
CA LYS A 1257 57.43 15.51 13.42
C LYS A 1257 56.89 16.91 13.67
N LYS A 1258 56.30 17.14 14.84
CA LYS A 1258 55.95 18.49 15.29
C LYS A 1258 57.20 19.14 15.89
N ILE A 1259 57.48 20.38 15.51
CA ILE A 1259 58.59 21.14 16.03
C ILE A 1259 58.09 22.49 16.55
N VAL A 1260 58.65 22.93 17.67
CA VAL A 1260 58.42 24.28 18.20
C VAL A 1260 59.65 25.10 17.90
N ILE A 1261 59.49 26.21 17.19
CA ILE A 1261 60.51 27.24 17.03
C ILE A 1261 60.24 28.29 18.10
N GLN A 1262 61.22 28.51 18.98
CA GLN A 1262 61.15 29.51 20.05
C GLN A 1262 61.70 30.84 19.58
#